data_AF-A0A2I0PWE9-F1
#
_entry.id   AF-A0A2I0PWE9-F1
#
_cell.length_a   1.000
_cell.length_b   1.000
_cell.length_c   1.000
_cell.angle_alpha   90.00
_cell.angle_beta   90.00
_cell.angle_gamma   90.00
#
_symmetry.space_group_name_H-M   'P 1'
#
loop_
_entity.id
_entity.type
_entity.pdbx_description
1 polymer ?
#
loop_
_entity_poly.entity_id
_entity_poly.type
_entity_poly.pdbx_seq_one_letter_code
_entity_poly.pdbx_strand_id
1 'polypeptide(L)'
;MEKIQIQFKESDYKIYYDYCLRYYQIHDAMRIQSLHAFLDLFEKGIIPLEEQDINKVRQLLLLKCNDLKKEDNGTREKGDTTMLLQLRVCSDLLLFIEDLEKIYRLIQKQGISANYLMILGTFSRVIEENRSSHPVSRYELKSEVIETLAQPLAGIIQMRLGTDRNWRSVLRELTFIAARFNQLYPEPKFDLDILQLVGPAVVSHFNKDVDFREIRSVLPSYYEDSELEEFEALLNQTPDILKNDQTKEINWDAIFEPLKVIADAVAVQRDHWAERNAKLSDQYSLVLPVGTTSSNNGIYPAGVPSPSYPDEPRANRFKIFDIGVSPEFSHQAESPVTVSTVSDTPLKKPEIVQFAPVFIGVAIIILFIFGTMFVSGDWDLFGAGNTTNSTTVIDKNITTAKPAATTAPKATTVKPAATAVPKATTAKPTATAVPKATTAKPTATPTPKSYSSADIGNHLMEIAFGPDNSKIQKPTKDRVAISISGTYNEDDIVLVNNLISQFNTYSSTTKLSENIDLSGASDIWLNFLPGNALTQIKDEEITYSYKNMQTGDYYFLRTDDKTYVNSDLKGAERSRWILRAVLNNLGFYGETAKYPGSLFYTGTVTATQLDDIDLKALQLMYGKKVTNGMTKSTVKTLF
;
A
#
# COMPACT_ATOMS: atom_id res chain seq x y z
N MET A 1 8.04 -4.94 -6.24
CA MET A 1 7.53 -3.98 -7.24
C MET A 1 8.52 -2.83 -7.31
N GLU A 2 9.06 -2.56 -8.49
CA GLU A 2 10.11 -1.56 -8.74
C GLU A 2 9.44 -0.22 -9.09
N LYS A 3 9.61 0.81 -8.26
CA LYS A 3 9.12 2.15 -8.61
C LYS A 3 10.19 2.89 -9.41
N ILE A 4 9.81 3.38 -10.58
CA ILE A 4 10.62 4.29 -11.39
C ILE A 4 10.16 5.70 -11.06
N GLN A 5 11.00 6.47 -10.36
CA GLN A 5 10.70 7.87 -10.09
C GLN A 5 11.13 8.71 -11.30
N ILE A 6 10.20 9.49 -11.84
CA ILE A 6 10.44 10.41 -12.94
C ILE A 6 10.15 11.82 -12.45
N GLN A 7 11.15 12.69 -12.49
CA GLN A 7 11.01 14.10 -12.17
C GLN A 7 11.07 14.95 -13.44
N PHE A 8 10.01 15.71 -13.67
CA PHE A 8 9.97 16.71 -14.74
C PHE A 8 10.06 18.13 -14.19
N LYS A 9 10.78 18.96 -14.94
CA LYS A 9 10.54 20.39 -14.98
C LYS A 9 9.19 20.66 -15.67
N GLU A 10 8.36 21.53 -15.08
CA GLU A 10 6.98 21.79 -15.54
C GLU A 10 6.88 22.18 -17.03
N SER A 11 7.78 23.05 -17.53
CA SER A 11 7.81 23.47 -18.94
C SER A 11 7.97 22.29 -19.90
N ASP A 12 8.71 21.28 -19.46
CA ASP A 12 9.18 20.19 -20.29
C ASP A 12 8.17 19.04 -20.21
N TYR A 13 7.59 18.78 -19.02
CA TYR A 13 6.44 17.89 -18.85
C TYR A 13 5.32 18.22 -19.82
N LYS A 14 4.97 19.52 -19.95
CA LYS A 14 3.94 19.96 -20.88
C LYS A 14 4.20 19.55 -22.33
N ILE A 15 5.46 19.61 -22.77
CA ILE A 15 5.85 19.22 -24.13
C ILE A 15 5.81 17.70 -24.31
N TYR A 16 6.29 16.93 -23.34
CA TYR A 16 6.13 15.47 -23.33
C TYR A 16 4.64 15.08 -23.38
N TYR A 17 3.83 15.68 -22.52
CA TYR A 17 2.39 15.43 -22.39
C TYR A 17 1.64 15.78 -23.67
N ASP A 18 1.89 16.94 -24.27
CA ASP A 18 1.28 17.35 -25.55
C ASP A 18 1.61 16.36 -26.68
N TYR A 19 2.84 15.83 -26.77
CA TYR A 19 3.19 14.81 -27.76
C TYR A 19 2.51 13.46 -27.49
N CYS A 20 2.50 13.00 -26.24
CA CYS A 20 1.90 11.71 -25.86
C CYS A 20 0.37 11.74 -26.01
N LEU A 21 -0.28 12.83 -25.59
CA LEU A 21 -1.71 13.03 -25.75
C LEU A 21 -2.12 13.10 -27.22
N ARG A 22 -1.40 13.85 -28.06
CA ARG A 22 -1.66 13.88 -29.51
C ARG A 22 -1.46 12.53 -30.16
N TYR A 23 -0.43 11.77 -29.77
CA TYR A 23 -0.26 10.40 -30.26
C TYR A 23 -1.49 9.54 -29.92
N TYR A 24 -1.92 9.57 -28.65
CA TYR A 24 -3.06 8.81 -28.15
C TYR A 24 -4.41 9.23 -28.79
N GLN A 25 -4.55 10.50 -29.20
CA GLN A 25 -5.77 11.02 -29.83
C GLN A 25 -5.85 10.83 -31.35
N ILE A 26 -4.71 10.84 -32.06
CA ILE A 26 -4.67 10.86 -33.53
C ILE A 26 -4.53 9.45 -34.11
N HIS A 27 -3.85 8.54 -33.42
CA HIS A 27 -3.59 7.21 -33.93
C HIS A 27 -4.79 6.26 -33.77
N ASP A 28 -4.83 5.24 -34.62
CA ASP A 28 -5.90 4.24 -34.60
C ASP A 28 -5.85 3.30 -33.39
N ALA A 29 -6.91 2.50 -33.22
CA ALA A 29 -7.02 1.54 -32.13
C ALA A 29 -5.89 0.48 -32.12
N MET A 30 -5.26 0.17 -33.26
CA MET A 30 -4.18 -0.82 -33.35
C MET A 30 -2.88 -0.27 -32.76
N ARG A 31 -2.57 1.00 -33.05
CA ARG A 31 -1.44 1.73 -32.46
C ARG A 31 -1.61 1.97 -30.97
N ILE A 32 -2.82 2.31 -30.53
CA ILE A 32 -3.15 2.46 -29.11
C ILE A 32 -3.02 1.10 -28.38
N GLN A 33 -3.48 0.00 -28.98
CA GLN A 33 -3.26 -1.36 -28.44
C GLN A 33 -1.76 -1.71 -28.34
N SER A 34 -0.96 -1.36 -29.35
CA SER A 34 0.49 -1.56 -29.34
C SER A 34 1.19 -0.79 -28.21
N LEU A 35 0.76 0.46 -27.95
CA LEU A 35 1.22 1.25 -26.81
C LEU A 35 0.90 0.57 -25.47
N HIS A 36 -0.34 0.13 -25.26
CA HIS A 36 -0.74 -0.57 -24.03
C HIS A 36 0.05 -1.87 -23.82
N ALA A 37 0.24 -2.64 -24.89
CA ALA A 37 1.01 -3.87 -24.85
C ALA A 37 2.49 -3.63 -24.55
N PHE A 38 3.09 -2.59 -25.15
CA PHE A 38 4.48 -2.22 -24.88
C PHE A 38 4.68 -1.77 -23.43
N LEU A 39 3.73 -1.02 -22.86
CA LEU A 39 3.73 -0.66 -21.45
C LEU A 39 3.61 -1.90 -20.55
N ASP A 40 2.65 -2.81 -20.80
CA ASP A 40 2.49 -4.05 -20.02
C ASP A 40 3.75 -4.94 -20.07
N LEU A 41 4.38 -5.09 -21.24
CA LEU A 41 5.66 -5.81 -21.40
C LEU A 41 6.83 -5.12 -20.67
N PHE A 42 6.85 -3.78 -20.61
CA PHE A 42 7.85 -3.02 -19.86
C PHE A 42 7.64 -3.13 -18.35
N GLU A 43 6.40 -2.98 -17.90
CA GLU A 43 5.99 -3.09 -16.51
C GLU A 43 6.24 -4.50 -15.96
N LYS A 44 6.04 -5.55 -16.77
CA LYS A 44 6.41 -6.93 -16.41
C LYS A 44 7.93 -7.22 -16.46
N GLY A 45 8.76 -6.24 -16.85
CA GLY A 45 10.22 -6.40 -16.96
C GLY A 45 10.67 -7.31 -18.12
N ILE A 46 9.79 -7.57 -19.09
CA ILE A 46 10.05 -8.47 -20.22
C ILE A 46 10.92 -7.77 -21.27
N ILE A 47 10.66 -6.48 -21.56
CA ILE A 47 11.48 -5.70 -22.49
C ILE A 47 12.55 -4.84 -21.77
N PRO A 48 13.84 -4.97 -22.13
CA PRO A 48 14.93 -4.20 -21.52
C PRO A 48 15.07 -2.83 -22.19
N LEU A 49 14.18 -1.90 -21.84
CA LEU A 49 14.25 -0.51 -22.30
C LEU A 49 15.18 0.30 -21.39
N GLU A 50 16.13 1.02 -22.00
CA GLU A 50 17.06 1.91 -21.31
C GLU A 50 16.72 3.38 -21.64
N GLU A 51 17.09 4.31 -20.76
CA GLU A 51 16.71 5.72 -20.83
C GLU A 51 17.02 6.39 -22.18
N GLN A 52 18.14 6.03 -22.79
CA GLN A 52 18.69 6.66 -23.99
C GLN A 52 18.87 5.66 -25.14
N ASP A 53 18.54 4.38 -24.95
CA ASP A 53 18.69 3.34 -25.98
C ASP A 53 17.47 2.42 -26.10
N ILE A 54 16.83 2.47 -27.27
CA ILE A 54 15.72 1.60 -27.68
C ILE A 54 16.21 0.40 -28.52
N ASN A 55 17.48 0.36 -28.91
CA ASN A 55 17.98 -0.66 -29.85
C ASN A 55 17.94 -2.07 -29.27
N LYS A 56 18.19 -2.24 -27.96
CA LYS A 56 18.05 -3.55 -27.29
C LYS A 56 16.65 -4.14 -27.46
N VAL A 57 15.61 -3.32 -27.22
CA VAL A 57 14.21 -3.73 -27.42
C VAL A 57 13.91 -3.96 -28.91
N ARG A 58 14.40 -3.08 -29.80
CA ARG A 58 14.24 -3.21 -31.26
C ARG A 58 14.82 -4.53 -31.77
N GLN A 59 16.04 -4.91 -31.34
CA GLN A 59 16.68 -6.16 -31.74
C GLN A 59 15.97 -7.39 -31.16
N LEU A 60 15.51 -7.33 -29.90
CA LEU A 60 14.72 -8.40 -29.28
C LEU A 60 13.45 -8.70 -30.08
N LEU A 61 12.68 -7.66 -30.45
CA LEU A 61 11.46 -7.84 -31.25
C LEU A 61 11.78 -8.24 -32.70
N LEU A 62 12.81 -7.68 -33.34
CA LEU A 62 13.22 -8.08 -34.68
C LEU A 62 13.59 -9.57 -34.75
N LEU A 63 14.35 -10.06 -33.76
CA LEU A 63 14.70 -11.49 -33.66
C LEU A 63 13.42 -12.34 -33.53
N LYS A 64 12.55 -12.03 -32.56
CA LYS A 64 11.31 -12.77 -32.34
C LYS A 64 10.39 -12.77 -33.57
N CYS A 65 10.23 -11.62 -34.24
CA CYS A 65 9.47 -11.50 -35.48
C CYS A 65 10.06 -12.35 -36.62
N ASN A 66 11.39 -12.47 -36.69
CA ASN A 66 12.05 -13.30 -37.69
C ASN A 66 11.90 -14.80 -37.39
N ASP A 67 11.89 -15.19 -36.12
CA ASP A 67 11.66 -16.59 -35.73
C ASP A 67 10.22 -17.01 -36.00
N LEU A 68 9.24 -16.16 -35.64
CA LEU A 68 7.83 -16.35 -36.03
C LEU A 68 7.64 -16.44 -37.55
N LYS A 69 8.39 -15.66 -38.35
CA LYS A 69 8.34 -15.81 -39.82
C LYS A 69 8.93 -17.13 -40.31
N LYS A 70 9.98 -17.68 -39.67
CA LYS A 70 10.57 -18.96 -40.08
C LYS A 70 9.62 -20.13 -39.79
N GLU A 71 9.05 -20.14 -38.58
CA GLU A 71 8.11 -21.16 -38.12
C GLU A 71 6.81 -21.16 -38.98
N ASP A 72 6.29 -19.98 -39.38
CA ASP A 72 5.11 -19.83 -40.25
C ASP A 72 5.37 -20.38 -41.67
N ASN A 73 6.53 -20.05 -42.25
CA ASN A 73 6.95 -20.58 -43.55
C ASN A 73 7.22 -22.11 -43.53
N GLY A 74 7.61 -22.67 -42.39
CA GLY A 74 7.84 -24.10 -42.22
C GLY A 74 6.55 -24.92 -42.07
N THR A 75 5.53 -24.35 -41.41
CA THR A 75 4.33 -25.07 -40.97
C THR A 75 3.19 -24.96 -41.99
N ARG A 76 3.41 -25.47 -43.20
CA ARG A 76 2.44 -25.39 -44.32
C ARG A 76 1.13 -26.17 -44.11
N GLU A 77 1.05 -27.06 -43.12
CA GLU A 77 -0.19 -27.78 -42.82
C GLU A 77 -1.10 -26.97 -41.90
N LYS A 78 -2.09 -26.31 -42.53
CA LYS A 78 -3.28 -25.73 -41.90
C LYS A 78 -2.97 -24.60 -40.90
N GLY A 79 -2.74 -23.40 -41.47
CA GLY A 79 -2.26 -22.20 -40.79
C GLY A 79 -2.84 -21.95 -39.38
N ASP A 80 -1.95 -21.98 -38.40
CA ASP A 80 -2.27 -21.63 -37.02
C ASP A 80 -2.58 -20.14 -36.91
N THR A 81 -3.85 -19.82 -36.67
CA THR A 81 -4.32 -18.47 -36.44
C THR A 81 -3.63 -17.79 -35.25
N THR A 82 -3.18 -18.56 -34.26
CA THR A 82 -2.44 -18.06 -33.09
C THR A 82 -1.10 -17.47 -33.53
N MET A 83 -0.42 -18.17 -34.43
CA MET A 83 0.87 -17.78 -34.96
C MET A 83 0.80 -16.50 -35.81
N LEU A 84 -0.20 -16.41 -36.69
CA LEU A 84 -0.42 -15.20 -37.49
C LEU A 84 -0.76 -13.98 -36.60
N LEU A 85 -1.48 -14.20 -35.49
CA LEU A 85 -1.74 -13.16 -34.49
C LEU A 85 -0.45 -12.73 -33.76
N GLN A 86 0.39 -13.68 -33.33
CA GLN A 86 1.69 -13.39 -32.70
C GLN A 86 2.62 -12.60 -33.63
N LEU A 87 2.69 -12.99 -34.90
CA LEU A 87 3.51 -12.30 -35.91
C LEU A 87 3.00 -10.88 -36.16
N ARG A 88 1.67 -10.70 -36.26
CA ARG A 88 1.04 -9.38 -36.37
C ARG A 88 1.37 -8.51 -35.16
N VAL A 89 1.14 -9.01 -33.94
CA VAL A 89 1.48 -8.31 -32.69
C VAL A 89 2.95 -7.89 -32.67
N CYS A 90 3.87 -8.78 -33.02
CA CYS A 90 5.29 -8.46 -33.06
C CYS A 90 5.61 -7.34 -34.07
N SER A 91 4.96 -7.37 -35.24
CA SER A 91 5.06 -6.29 -36.24
C SER A 91 4.48 -4.96 -35.73
N ASP A 92 3.33 -4.99 -35.06
CA ASP A 92 2.64 -3.80 -34.54
C ASP A 92 3.44 -3.15 -33.39
N LEU A 93 4.11 -3.96 -32.55
CA LEU A 93 5.07 -3.49 -31.53
C LEU A 93 6.35 -2.89 -32.13
N LEU A 94 6.91 -3.47 -33.20
CA LEU A 94 8.04 -2.86 -33.92
C LEU A 94 7.66 -1.50 -34.52
N LEU A 95 6.46 -1.41 -35.08
CA LEU A 95 5.91 -0.17 -35.62
C LEU A 95 5.67 0.89 -34.53
N PHE A 96 5.32 0.49 -33.30
CA PHE A 96 5.26 1.38 -32.15
C PHE A 96 6.65 1.85 -31.68
N ILE A 97 7.68 0.98 -31.70
CA ILE A 97 9.08 1.38 -31.41
C ILE A 97 9.55 2.48 -32.36
N GLU A 98 9.19 2.41 -33.65
CA GLU A 98 9.50 3.49 -34.60
C GLU A 98 8.79 4.81 -34.27
N ASP A 99 7.57 4.76 -33.74
CA ASP A 99 6.86 5.96 -33.30
C ASP A 99 7.46 6.54 -32.01
N LEU A 100 7.87 5.68 -31.07
CA LEU A 100 8.52 6.07 -29.83
C LEU A 100 9.86 6.79 -30.10
N GLU A 101 10.65 6.28 -31.04
CA GLU A 101 11.86 6.94 -31.58
C GLU A 101 11.55 8.29 -32.25
N LYS A 102 10.42 8.42 -32.98
CA LYS A 102 10.02 9.71 -33.57
C LYS A 102 9.65 10.73 -32.49
N ILE A 103 8.88 10.33 -31.47
CA ILE A 103 8.50 11.19 -30.34
C ILE A 103 9.75 11.67 -29.59
N TYR A 104 10.67 10.74 -29.28
CA TYR A 104 11.96 11.04 -28.67
C TYR A 104 12.74 12.11 -29.46
N ARG A 105 12.91 11.94 -30.78
CA ARG A 105 13.58 12.93 -31.64
C ARG A 105 12.83 14.25 -31.77
N LEU A 106 11.50 14.26 -31.66
CA LEU A 106 10.69 15.48 -31.68
C LEU A 106 10.89 16.29 -30.38
N ILE A 107 10.98 15.63 -29.23
CA ILE A 107 11.29 16.26 -27.94
C ILE A 107 12.72 16.84 -27.96
N GLN A 108 13.72 16.09 -28.45
CA GLN A 108 15.08 16.60 -28.62
C GLN A 108 15.15 17.86 -29.50
N LYS A 109 14.33 17.93 -30.56
CA LYS A 109 14.25 19.12 -31.43
C LYS A 109 13.69 20.37 -30.74
N GLN A 110 12.99 20.23 -29.61
CA GLN A 110 12.58 21.37 -28.77
C GLN A 110 13.69 21.84 -27.81
N GLY A 111 14.89 21.25 -27.88
CA GLY A 111 16.01 21.57 -26.98
C GLY A 111 15.91 20.88 -25.61
N ILE A 112 14.99 19.93 -25.44
CA ILE A 112 14.78 19.19 -24.19
C ILE A 112 15.58 17.88 -24.22
N SER A 113 16.17 17.50 -23.08
CA SER A 113 16.79 16.18 -22.94
C SER A 113 15.70 15.10 -22.95
N ALA A 114 15.59 14.38 -24.06
CA ALA A 114 14.61 13.30 -24.22
C ALA A 114 15.06 12.03 -23.48
N ASN A 115 14.11 11.26 -22.98
CA ASN A 115 14.36 9.99 -22.27
C ASN A 115 13.18 9.04 -22.49
N TYR A 116 13.45 7.80 -22.90
CA TYR A 116 12.41 6.82 -23.21
C TYR A 116 11.54 6.45 -22.01
N LEU A 117 12.10 6.41 -20.79
CA LEU A 117 11.34 6.14 -19.57
C LEU A 117 10.40 7.31 -19.26
N MET A 118 10.84 8.55 -19.48
CA MET A 118 10.00 9.74 -19.33
C MET A 118 8.83 9.75 -20.33
N ILE A 119 9.04 9.31 -21.58
CA ILE A 119 7.97 9.18 -22.57
C ILE A 119 6.97 8.09 -22.15
N LEU A 120 7.43 6.91 -21.69
CA LEU A 120 6.53 5.86 -21.20
C LEU A 120 5.74 6.26 -19.96
N GLY A 121 6.38 6.92 -18.97
CA GLY A 121 5.68 7.45 -17.80
C GLY A 121 4.60 8.46 -18.21
N THR A 122 4.93 9.38 -19.12
CA THR A 122 3.95 10.33 -19.68
C THR A 122 2.80 9.62 -20.37
N PHE A 123 3.06 8.57 -21.17
CA PHE A 123 2.01 7.76 -21.78
C PHE A 123 1.13 7.05 -20.74
N SER A 124 1.72 6.48 -19.69
CA SER A 124 0.97 5.85 -18.59
C SER A 124 0.01 6.86 -17.94
N ARG A 125 0.48 8.09 -17.71
CA ARG A 125 -0.36 9.19 -17.18
C ARG A 125 -1.43 9.66 -18.16
N VAL A 126 -1.10 9.83 -19.44
CA VAL A 126 -2.07 10.15 -20.50
C VAL A 126 -3.16 9.07 -20.61
N ILE A 127 -2.79 7.79 -20.46
CA ILE A 127 -3.72 6.66 -20.44
C ILE A 127 -4.63 6.73 -19.21
N GLU A 128 -4.08 7.00 -18.03
CA GLU A 128 -4.85 7.18 -16.78
C GLU A 128 -5.87 8.31 -16.93
N GLU A 129 -5.44 9.48 -17.39
CA GLU A 129 -6.32 10.65 -17.56
C GLU A 129 -7.35 10.47 -18.70
N ASN A 130 -7.01 9.76 -19.79
CA ASN A 130 -7.98 9.40 -20.83
C ASN A 130 -8.95 8.30 -20.36
N ARG A 131 -8.52 7.40 -19.47
CA ARG A 131 -9.39 6.41 -18.83
C ARG A 131 -10.42 7.08 -17.93
N SER A 132 -10.01 8.09 -17.16
CA SER A 132 -10.88 8.90 -16.30
C SER A 132 -11.79 9.86 -17.09
N SER A 133 -11.35 10.37 -18.24
CA SER A 133 -12.11 11.36 -19.03
C SER A 133 -13.01 10.78 -20.14
N HIS A 134 -12.86 9.51 -20.55
CA HIS A 134 -13.71 8.88 -21.57
C HIS A 134 -14.46 7.60 -21.13
N PRO A 135 -15.29 7.61 -20.06
CA PRO A 135 -16.18 6.49 -19.72
C PRO A 135 -17.49 6.44 -20.55
N VAL A 136 -18.26 7.52 -20.67
CA VAL A 136 -19.61 7.48 -21.31
C VAL A 136 -19.62 7.17 -22.82
N SER A 137 -18.55 7.45 -23.58
CA SER A 137 -18.47 6.97 -24.97
C SER A 137 -18.21 5.46 -25.09
N ARG A 138 -18.03 4.76 -23.96
CA ARG A 138 -17.95 3.29 -23.92
C ARG A 138 -19.34 2.67 -23.79
N TYR A 139 -20.27 3.40 -23.16
CA TYR A 139 -21.63 2.96 -22.93
C TYR A 139 -22.55 3.33 -24.09
N GLU A 140 -22.82 2.36 -24.98
CA GLU A 140 -23.86 2.42 -26.02
C GLU A 140 -25.31 2.42 -25.45
N LEU A 141 -25.50 3.08 -24.30
CA LEU A 141 -26.81 3.33 -23.71
C LEU A 141 -27.42 4.57 -24.37
N LYS A 142 -28.61 4.39 -24.96
CA LYS A 142 -29.34 5.50 -25.58
C LYS A 142 -29.75 6.51 -24.50
N SER A 143 -29.83 7.78 -24.88
CA SER A 143 -30.30 8.89 -24.05
C SER A 143 -31.61 8.57 -23.33
N GLU A 144 -32.56 7.94 -24.03
CA GLU A 144 -33.87 7.58 -23.47
C GLU A 144 -33.76 6.59 -22.28
N VAL A 145 -32.75 5.70 -22.27
CA VAL A 145 -32.55 4.72 -21.18
C VAL A 145 -31.87 5.37 -19.98
N ILE A 146 -30.98 6.33 -20.19
CA ILE A 146 -30.38 7.12 -19.10
C ILE A 146 -31.47 7.99 -18.45
N GLU A 147 -32.37 8.54 -19.25
CA GLU A 147 -33.42 9.45 -18.81
C GLU A 147 -34.48 8.78 -17.91
N THR A 148 -34.79 7.49 -18.12
CA THR A 148 -35.74 6.77 -17.24
C THR A 148 -35.26 6.65 -15.80
N LEU A 149 -33.95 6.71 -15.54
CA LEU A 149 -33.37 6.80 -14.19
C LEU A 149 -33.11 8.25 -13.77
N ALA A 150 -32.67 9.12 -14.69
CA ALA A 150 -32.37 10.51 -14.37
C ALA A 150 -33.61 11.29 -13.89
N GLN A 151 -34.76 11.07 -14.52
CA GLN A 151 -36.02 11.75 -14.19
C GLN A 151 -36.52 11.48 -12.75
N PRO A 152 -36.66 10.23 -12.26
CA PRO A 152 -37.07 9.98 -10.88
C PRO A 152 -36.04 10.48 -9.85
N LEU A 153 -34.74 10.37 -10.14
CA LEU A 153 -33.68 10.91 -9.28
C LEU A 153 -33.76 12.44 -9.18
N ALA A 154 -33.95 13.14 -10.29
CA ALA A 154 -34.14 14.59 -10.30
C ALA A 154 -35.37 15.01 -9.48
N GLY A 155 -36.47 14.26 -9.58
CA GLY A 155 -37.67 14.49 -8.76
C GLY A 155 -37.40 14.39 -7.25
N ILE A 156 -36.68 13.34 -6.82
CA ILE A 156 -36.31 13.13 -5.41
C ILE A 156 -35.36 14.22 -4.92
N ILE A 157 -34.32 14.55 -5.69
CA ILE A 157 -33.35 15.61 -5.36
C ILE A 157 -34.06 16.97 -5.26
N GLN A 158 -35.01 17.26 -6.16
CA GLN A 158 -35.79 18.49 -6.13
C GLN A 158 -36.67 18.60 -4.87
N MET A 159 -37.25 17.48 -4.40
CA MET A 159 -38.00 17.44 -3.13
C MET A 159 -37.09 17.70 -1.93
N ARG A 160 -35.89 17.11 -1.90
CA ARG A 160 -34.97 17.20 -0.75
C ARG A 160 -34.22 18.52 -0.64
N LEU A 161 -33.74 19.08 -1.75
CA LEU A 161 -32.98 20.35 -1.74
C LEU A 161 -33.87 21.60 -1.81
N GLY A 162 -35.12 21.47 -2.28
CA GLY A 162 -36.11 22.55 -2.34
C GLY A 162 -35.71 23.73 -3.22
N THR A 163 -35.13 24.76 -2.59
CA THR A 163 -34.65 25.99 -3.25
C THR A 163 -33.16 25.99 -3.57
N ASP A 164 -32.33 25.17 -2.92
CA ASP A 164 -30.92 25.05 -3.32
C ASP A 164 -30.81 24.14 -4.54
N ARG A 165 -30.70 24.76 -5.71
CA ARG A 165 -30.62 24.05 -7.00
C ARG A 165 -29.25 24.21 -7.65
N ASN A 166 -28.21 24.47 -6.84
CA ASN A 166 -26.85 24.42 -7.31
C ASN A 166 -26.51 23.00 -7.80
N TRP A 167 -25.95 22.87 -9.00
CA TRP A 167 -25.60 21.58 -9.57
C TRP A 167 -24.61 20.78 -8.69
N ARG A 168 -23.79 21.46 -7.87
CA ARG A 168 -22.90 20.81 -6.89
C ARG A 168 -23.68 20.18 -5.74
N SER A 169 -24.69 20.87 -5.21
CA SER A 169 -25.62 20.31 -4.22
C SER A 169 -26.41 19.14 -4.80
N VAL A 170 -26.85 19.25 -6.06
CA VAL A 170 -27.53 18.16 -6.81
C VAL A 170 -26.64 16.91 -6.93
N LEU A 171 -25.36 17.05 -7.25
CA LEU A 171 -24.45 15.90 -7.34
C LEU A 171 -24.14 15.28 -5.99
N ARG A 172 -23.96 16.08 -4.92
CA ARG A 172 -23.76 15.55 -3.56
C ARG A 172 -25.01 14.83 -3.04
N GLU A 173 -26.20 15.33 -3.35
CA GLU A 173 -27.45 14.64 -3.01
C GLU A 173 -27.63 13.36 -3.83
N LEU A 174 -27.21 13.37 -5.11
CA LEU A 174 -27.21 12.17 -5.95
C LEU A 174 -26.28 11.07 -5.42
N THR A 175 -25.07 11.40 -4.98
CA THR A 175 -24.15 10.41 -4.39
C THR A 175 -24.67 9.87 -3.06
N PHE A 176 -25.27 10.71 -2.22
CA PHE A 176 -25.97 10.28 -1.00
C PHE A 176 -27.12 9.31 -1.30
N ILE A 177 -27.95 9.58 -2.33
CA ILE A 177 -29.03 8.69 -2.74
C ILE A 177 -28.48 7.34 -3.22
N ALA A 178 -27.38 7.33 -3.98
CA ALA A 178 -26.75 6.09 -4.44
C ALA A 178 -26.16 5.26 -3.29
N ALA A 179 -25.44 5.88 -2.35
CA ALA A 179 -24.94 5.21 -1.14
C ALA A 179 -26.09 4.59 -0.33
N ARG A 180 -27.16 5.37 -0.08
CA ARG A 180 -28.34 4.89 0.64
C ARG A 180 -29.12 3.80 -0.13
N PHE A 181 -29.15 3.85 -1.46
CA PHE A 181 -29.70 2.77 -2.28
C PHE A 181 -28.93 1.47 -2.07
N ASN A 182 -27.59 1.51 -2.16
CA ASN A 182 -26.71 0.34 -2.02
C ASN A 182 -26.81 -0.33 -0.62
N GLN A 183 -27.16 0.42 0.42
CA GLN A 183 -27.45 -0.15 1.75
C GLN A 183 -28.75 -0.96 1.80
N LEU A 184 -29.78 -0.51 1.08
CA LEU A 184 -31.11 -1.12 1.07
C LEU A 184 -31.21 -2.26 0.06
N TYR A 185 -30.53 -2.12 -1.07
CA TYR A 185 -30.54 -3.03 -2.21
C TYR A 185 -29.08 -3.38 -2.56
N PRO A 186 -28.56 -4.52 -2.10
CA PRO A 186 -27.18 -4.95 -2.40
C PRO A 186 -26.93 -5.16 -3.90
N GLU A 187 -27.99 -5.47 -4.65
CA GLU A 187 -28.02 -5.56 -6.12
C GLU A 187 -29.34 -4.99 -6.65
N PRO A 188 -29.36 -4.26 -7.78
CA PRO A 188 -28.19 -3.85 -8.57
C PRO A 188 -27.38 -2.75 -7.85
N LYS A 189 -26.04 -2.78 -7.96
CA LYS A 189 -25.22 -1.71 -7.40
C LYS A 189 -25.36 -0.38 -8.17
N PHE A 190 -25.62 0.70 -7.45
CA PHE A 190 -25.52 2.08 -7.92
C PHE A 190 -24.11 2.61 -7.69
N ASP A 191 -23.18 2.24 -8.59
CA ASP A 191 -21.76 2.57 -8.46
C ASP A 191 -21.32 3.80 -9.28
N LEU A 192 -20.04 4.17 -9.18
CA LEU A 192 -19.46 5.35 -9.81
C LEU A 192 -19.58 5.38 -11.34
N ASP A 193 -19.53 4.24 -12.05
CA ASP A 193 -19.68 4.24 -13.51
C ASP A 193 -21.12 4.62 -13.91
N ILE A 194 -22.11 4.12 -13.17
CA ILE A 194 -23.52 4.47 -13.36
C ILE A 194 -23.74 5.95 -13.01
N LEU A 195 -23.16 6.44 -11.91
CA LEU A 195 -23.22 7.85 -11.54
C LEU A 195 -22.59 8.76 -12.60
N GLN A 196 -21.47 8.38 -13.19
CA GLN A 196 -20.83 9.13 -14.29
C GLN A 196 -21.65 9.12 -15.59
N LEU A 197 -22.53 8.15 -15.78
CA LEU A 197 -23.47 8.07 -16.89
C LEU A 197 -24.71 8.94 -16.65
N VAL A 198 -25.29 8.85 -15.44
CA VAL A 198 -26.61 9.38 -15.10
C VAL A 198 -26.55 10.79 -14.52
N GLY A 199 -25.50 11.11 -13.76
CA GLY A 199 -25.30 12.40 -13.10
C GLY A 199 -25.43 13.62 -14.03
N PRO A 200 -24.87 13.61 -15.26
CA PRO A 200 -25.05 14.71 -16.20
C PRO A 200 -26.50 14.90 -16.68
N ALA A 201 -27.25 13.81 -16.89
CA ALA A 201 -28.67 13.88 -17.21
C ALA A 201 -29.47 14.44 -16.02
N VAL A 202 -29.21 13.97 -14.80
CA VAL A 202 -29.80 14.49 -13.56
C VAL A 202 -29.53 15.99 -13.39
N VAL A 203 -28.28 16.44 -13.54
CA VAL A 203 -27.92 17.87 -13.45
C VAL A 203 -28.66 18.71 -14.50
N SER A 204 -28.88 18.19 -15.71
CA SER A 204 -29.57 18.94 -16.78
C SER A 204 -31.03 19.31 -16.46
N HIS A 205 -31.66 18.63 -15.49
CA HIS A 205 -32.98 19.03 -14.95
C HIS A 205 -32.92 20.29 -14.07
N PHE A 206 -31.77 20.62 -13.51
CA PHE A 206 -31.55 21.77 -12.64
C PHE A 206 -30.78 22.89 -13.32
N ASN A 207 -29.76 22.56 -14.11
CA ASN A 207 -28.92 23.50 -14.83
C ASN A 207 -28.39 22.86 -16.13
N LYS A 208 -28.80 23.42 -17.28
CA LYS A 208 -28.49 22.89 -18.62
C LYS A 208 -27.15 23.37 -19.18
N ASP A 209 -26.55 24.39 -18.58
CA ASP A 209 -25.37 25.07 -19.09
C ASP A 209 -24.06 24.55 -18.47
N VAL A 210 -24.13 23.58 -17.55
CA VAL A 210 -22.96 22.97 -16.90
C VAL A 210 -22.27 22.03 -17.87
N ASP A 211 -20.96 22.22 -18.09
CA ASP A 211 -20.20 21.34 -18.97
C ASP A 211 -20.09 19.93 -18.36
N PHE A 212 -20.34 18.94 -19.21
CA PHE A 212 -20.27 17.51 -18.89
C PHE A 212 -18.94 17.07 -18.27
N ARG A 213 -17.83 17.72 -18.62
CA ARG A 213 -16.50 17.46 -18.05
C ARG A 213 -16.36 18.03 -16.65
N GLU A 214 -17.01 19.16 -16.34
CA GLU A 214 -17.01 19.75 -14.98
C GLU A 214 -17.81 18.87 -14.01
N ILE A 215 -18.96 18.35 -14.45
CA ILE A 215 -19.76 17.40 -13.65
C ILE A 215 -18.90 16.18 -13.25
N ARG A 216 -18.20 15.60 -14.22
CA ARG A 216 -17.39 14.40 -14.02
C ARG A 216 -16.10 14.61 -13.24
N SER A 217 -15.47 15.79 -13.30
CA SER A 217 -14.23 16.03 -12.56
C SER A 217 -14.48 16.13 -11.06
N VAL A 218 -15.69 16.53 -10.65
CA VAL A 218 -16.07 16.69 -9.24
C VAL A 218 -16.82 15.48 -8.69
N LEU A 219 -17.59 14.76 -9.52
CA LEU A 219 -18.42 13.64 -9.07
C LEU A 219 -17.68 12.55 -8.25
N PRO A 220 -16.45 12.10 -8.58
CA PRO A 220 -15.71 11.14 -7.77
C PRO A 220 -15.49 11.60 -6.33
N SER A 221 -15.15 12.88 -6.10
CA SER A 221 -14.90 13.36 -4.74
C SER A 221 -16.18 13.42 -3.90
N TYR A 222 -17.34 13.71 -4.51
CA TYR A 222 -18.63 13.63 -3.81
C TYR A 222 -19.11 12.19 -3.55
N TYR A 223 -18.64 11.23 -4.35
CA TYR A 223 -18.89 9.82 -4.11
C TYR A 223 -18.06 9.33 -2.91
N GLU A 224 -16.76 9.65 -2.89
CA GLU A 224 -15.86 9.37 -1.77
C GLU A 224 -16.32 10.07 -0.46
N ASP A 225 -16.69 11.37 -0.51
CA ASP A 225 -17.28 12.09 0.63
C ASP A 225 -18.49 11.34 1.21
N SER A 226 -19.38 10.84 0.34
CA SER A 226 -20.62 10.14 0.76
C SER A 226 -20.34 8.78 1.39
N GLU A 227 -19.36 8.02 0.89
CA GLU A 227 -18.93 6.75 1.50
C GLU A 227 -18.25 6.98 2.85
N LEU A 228 -17.51 8.09 3.00
CA LEU A 228 -16.90 8.50 4.27
C LEU A 228 -17.94 8.92 5.32
N GLU A 229 -18.90 9.79 4.97
CA GLU A 229 -19.99 10.20 5.87
C GLU A 229 -20.85 8.99 6.32
N GLU A 230 -21.11 8.04 5.41
CA GLU A 230 -21.74 6.76 5.75
C GLU A 230 -20.92 5.97 6.78
N PHE A 231 -19.63 5.75 6.49
CA PHE A 231 -18.75 4.94 7.30
C PHE A 231 -18.55 5.54 8.70
N GLU A 232 -18.38 6.85 8.78
CA GLU A 232 -18.26 7.57 10.05
C GLU A 232 -19.55 7.48 10.88
N ALA A 233 -20.73 7.57 10.24
CA ALA A 233 -22.00 7.37 10.92
C ALA A 233 -22.22 5.91 11.41
N LEU A 234 -21.66 4.91 10.71
CA LEU A 234 -21.64 3.52 11.16
C LEU A 234 -20.71 3.32 12.38
N LEU A 235 -19.54 3.97 12.38
CA LEU A 235 -18.60 3.94 13.51
C LEU A 235 -19.17 4.61 14.77
N ASN A 236 -19.84 5.75 14.60
CA ASN A 236 -20.35 6.57 15.70
C ASN A 236 -21.66 6.03 16.33
N GLN A 237 -22.21 4.92 15.82
CA GLN A 237 -23.50 4.34 16.25
C GLN A 237 -24.65 5.38 16.27
N THR A 238 -24.60 6.35 15.35
CA THR A 238 -25.58 7.45 15.31
C THR A 238 -26.99 6.86 15.17
N PRO A 239 -27.93 7.11 16.10
CA PRO A 239 -29.20 6.40 16.13
C PRO A 239 -29.97 6.51 14.81
N ASP A 240 -30.45 5.37 14.29
CA ASP A 240 -31.20 5.28 13.03
C ASP A 240 -32.36 6.27 12.91
N ILE A 241 -32.87 6.74 14.04
CA ILE A 241 -33.95 7.74 14.19
C ILE A 241 -33.67 9.01 13.36
N LEU A 242 -32.42 9.51 13.30
CA LEU A 242 -32.08 10.69 12.48
C LEU A 242 -31.99 10.39 10.97
N LYS A 243 -31.73 9.13 10.59
CA LYS A 243 -31.67 8.70 9.18
C LYS A 243 -33.04 8.28 8.64
N ASN A 244 -33.94 7.78 9.49
CA ASN A 244 -35.20 7.17 9.07
C ASN A 244 -36.25 8.18 8.57
N ASP A 245 -36.28 9.40 9.12
CA ASP A 245 -37.25 10.43 8.70
C ASP A 245 -36.95 11.01 7.30
N GLN A 246 -35.67 11.01 6.87
CA GLN A 246 -35.31 11.47 5.52
C GLN A 246 -35.59 10.44 4.40
N THR A 247 -35.84 9.17 4.76
CA THR A 247 -36.00 8.09 3.77
C THR A 247 -37.42 7.60 3.55
N LYS A 248 -38.39 8.01 4.39
CA LYS A 248 -39.81 7.61 4.25
C LYS A 248 -40.49 8.15 2.99
N GLU A 249 -39.95 9.20 2.38
CA GLU A 249 -40.54 9.86 1.21
C GLU A 249 -39.92 9.42 -0.12
N ILE A 250 -38.86 8.60 -0.10
CA ILE A 250 -38.19 8.15 -1.32
C ILE A 250 -38.91 6.91 -1.87
N ASN A 251 -39.49 7.04 -3.07
CA ASN A 251 -40.03 5.91 -3.83
C ASN A 251 -38.88 5.12 -4.49
N TRP A 252 -38.29 4.18 -3.73
CA TRP A 252 -37.16 3.37 -4.19
C TRP A 252 -37.49 2.49 -5.40
N ASP A 253 -38.73 2.04 -5.56
CA ASP A 253 -39.16 1.23 -6.72
C ASP A 253 -39.04 2.01 -8.04
N ALA A 254 -39.21 3.34 -7.99
CA ALA A 254 -39.00 4.22 -9.15
C ALA A 254 -37.52 4.41 -9.52
N ILE A 255 -36.57 4.06 -8.64
CA ILE A 255 -35.13 4.01 -8.93
C ILE A 255 -34.73 2.59 -9.36
N PHE A 256 -35.23 1.57 -8.66
CA PHE A 256 -34.75 0.19 -8.76
C PHE A 256 -34.83 -0.39 -10.18
N GLU A 257 -35.99 -0.31 -10.83
CA GLU A 257 -36.18 -0.90 -12.17
C GLU A 257 -35.37 -0.18 -13.27
N PRO A 258 -35.37 1.17 -13.37
CA PRO A 258 -34.48 1.88 -14.31
C PRO A 258 -32.99 1.64 -14.04
N LEU A 259 -32.58 1.61 -12.76
CA LEU A 259 -31.20 1.34 -12.37
C LEU A 259 -30.75 -0.06 -12.79
N LYS A 260 -31.60 -1.06 -12.62
CA LYS A 260 -31.30 -2.44 -13.03
C LYS A 260 -31.00 -2.54 -14.52
N VAL A 261 -31.81 -1.91 -15.38
CA VAL A 261 -31.60 -1.89 -16.84
C VAL A 261 -30.25 -1.25 -17.21
N ILE A 262 -29.87 -0.17 -16.52
CA ILE A 262 -28.57 0.48 -16.73
C ILE A 262 -27.42 -0.36 -16.19
N ALA A 263 -27.56 -0.93 -15.00
CA ALA A 263 -26.56 -1.77 -14.35
C ALA A 263 -26.26 -3.05 -15.16
N ASP A 264 -27.29 -3.73 -15.68
CA ASP A 264 -27.15 -4.89 -16.57
C ASP A 264 -26.37 -4.52 -17.85
N ALA A 265 -26.68 -3.38 -18.47
CA ALA A 265 -25.98 -2.89 -19.65
C ALA A 265 -24.52 -2.48 -19.37
N VAL A 266 -24.25 -1.86 -18.21
CA VAL A 266 -22.91 -1.52 -17.73
C VAL A 266 -22.10 -2.80 -17.44
N ALA A 267 -22.72 -3.81 -16.83
CA ALA A 267 -22.09 -5.10 -16.52
C ALA A 267 -21.67 -5.85 -17.80
N VAL A 268 -22.58 -6.00 -18.77
CA VAL A 268 -22.29 -6.63 -20.08
C VAL A 268 -21.08 -5.99 -20.77
N GLN A 269 -20.94 -4.67 -20.68
CA GLN A 269 -19.82 -3.97 -21.30
C GLN A 269 -18.53 -4.03 -20.49
N ARG A 270 -18.60 -4.04 -19.15
CA ARG A 270 -17.46 -4.36 -18.28
C ARG A 270 -16.90 -5.74 -18.62
N ASP A 271 -17.77 -6.73 -18.83
CA ASP A 271 -17.39 -8.09 -19.22
C ASP A 271 -16.77 -8.13 -20.62
N HIS A 272 -17.39 -7.50 -21.62
CA HIS A 272 -16.78 -7.37 -22.97
C HIS A 272 -15.42 -6.68 -22.95
N TRP A 273 -15.22 -5.68 -22.08
CA TRP A 273 -13.95 -4.98 -21.94
C TRP A 273 -12.89 -5.84 -21.22
N ALA A 274 -13.28 -6.53 -20.15
CA ALA A 274 -12.42 -7.47 -19.44
C ALA A 274 -12.00 -8.64 -20.35
N GLU A 275 -12.94 -9.22 -21.11
CA GLU A 275 -12.67 -10.30 -22.07
C GLU A 275 -11.72 -9.83 -23.19
N ARG A 276 -11.94 -8.62 -23.73
CA ARG A 276 -11.05 -8.03 -24.74
C ARG A 276 -9.63 -7.84 -24.21
N ASN A 277 -9.48 -7.33 -22.98
CA ASN A 277 -8.18 -7.11 -22.35
C ASN A 277 -7.48 -8.40 -21.93
N ALA A 278 -8.20 -9.40 -21.45
CA ALA A 278 -7.65 -10.71 -21.13
C ALA A 278 -7.11 -11.39 -22.40
N LYS A 279 -7.92 -11.47 -23.46
CA LYS A 279 -7.51 -11.99 -24.78
C LYS A 279 -6.29 -11.25 -25.33
N LEU A 280 -6.22 -9.93 -25.14
CA LEU A 280 -5.05 -9.13 -25.51
C LEU A 280 -3.82 -9.53 -24.67
N SER A 281 -3.89 -9.51 -23.34
CA SER A 281 -2.74 -9.83 -22.47
C SER A 281 -2.22 -11.25 -22.70
N ASP A 282 -3.10 -12.23 -22.91
CA ASP A 282 -2.71 -13.61 -23.27
C ASP A 282 -2.00 -13.65 -24.65
N GLN A 283 -2.53 -12.93 -25.65
CA GLN A 283 -1.91 -12.82 -26.98
C GLN A 283 -0.53 -12.15 -26.94
N TYR A 284 -0.33 -11.10 -26.13
CA TYR A 284 0.98 -10.46 -25.97
C TYR A 284 1.97 -11.32 -25.16
N SER A 285 1.49 -12.03 -24.13
CA SER A 285 2.32 -12.93 -23.30
C SER A 285 2.88 -14.10 -24.12
N LEU A 286 2.15 -14.57 -25.14
CA LEU A 286 2.60 -15.60 -26.07
C LEU A 286 3.75 -15.15 -27.01
N VAL A 287 3.90 -13.85 -27.27
CA VAL A 287 4.94 -13.36 -28.21
C VAL A 287 6.33 -13.38 -27.58
N LEU A 288 6.45 -13.19 -26.26
CA LEU A 288 7.72 -13.21 -25.55
C LEU A 288 7.68 -14.28 -24.44
N PRO A 289 7.82 -15.58 -24.77
CA PRO A 289 7.81 -16.64 -23.77
C PRO A 289 8.94 -16.42 -22.76
N VAL A 290 8.56 -16.33 -21.49
CA VAL A 290 9.49 -16.22 -20.37
C VAL A 290 10.22 -17.55 -20.22
N GLY A 291 11.41 -17.64 -20.82
CA GLY A 291 12.42 -18.65 -20.53
C GLY A 291 11.95 -20.12 -20.56
N THR A 292 11.49 -20.62 -21.71
CA THR A 292 11.47 -22.08 -21.90
C THR A 292 12.91 -22.59 -21.93
N THR A 293 13.37 -23.20 -20.82
CA THR A 293 14.63 -23.93 -20.76
C THR A 293 14.66 -24.96 -21.89
N SER A 294 15.65 -24.84 -22.77
CA SER A 294 15.80 -25.77 -23.90
C SER A 294 16.01 -27.19 -23.40
N SER A 295 15.01 -28.06 -23.56
CA SER A 295 15.15 -29.51 -23.39
C SER A 295 15.92 -30.07 -24.59
N ASN A 296 17.21 -29.77 -24.65
CA ASN A 296 18.04 -30.03 -25.81
C ASN A 296 18.45 -31.51 -25.88
N ASN A 297 17.54 -32.37 -26.35
CA ASN A 297 17.87 -33.74 -26.78
C ASN A 297 18.65 -33.67 -28.11
N GLY A 298 19.88 -33.17 -28.04
CA GLY A 298 20.79 -33.00 -29.16
C GLY A 298 22.18 -33.53 -28.79
N ILE A 299 22.64 -34.54 -29.52
CA ILE A 299 23.95 -35.16 -29.32
C ILE A 299 25.05 -34.16 -29.72
N TYR A 300 25.78 -33.62 -28.74
CA TYR A 300 27.02 -32.88 -28.99
C TYR A 300 28.24 -33.80 -28.83
N PRO A 301 29.25 -33.71 -29.72
CA PRO A 301 30.50 -34.44 -29.58
C PRO A 301 31.30 -33.90 -28.39
N ALA A 302 31.92 -34.81 -27.63
CA ALA A 302 32.71 -34.45 -26.44
C ALA A 302 33.94 -33.59 -26.81
N GLY A 303 34.15 -32.46 -26.12
CA GLY A 303 35.42 -31.74 -26.20
C GLY A 303 35.44 -30.23 -25.95
N VAL A 304 34.31 -29.53 -25.75
CA VAL A 304 34.30 -28.07 -25.57
C VAL A 304 33.49 -27.68 -24.32
N PRO A 305 34.01 -26.84 -23.41
CA PRO A 305 33.24 -26.35 -22.27
C PRO A 305 32.18 -25.34 -22.72
N SER A 306 30.94 -25.51 -22.27
CA SER A 306 29.88 -24.51 -22.45
C SER A 306 30.22 -23.23 -21.68
N PRO A 307 29.92 -22.04 -22.23
CA PRO A 307 30.05 -20.79 -21.48
C PRO A 307 29.04 -20.79 -20.32
N SER A 308 29.55 -20.54 -19.11
CA SER A 308 28.73 -20.40 -17.91
C SER A 308 27.90 -19.12 -17.99
N TYR A 309 26.58 -19.25 -18.19
CA TYR A 309 25.64 -18.17 -17.93
C TYR A 309 25.20 -18.22 -16.46
N PRO A 310 25.01 -17.06 -15.80
CA PRO A 310 24.53 -17.04 -14.42
C PRO A 310 23.03 -17.37 -14.37
N ASP A 311 22.69 -18.46 -13.69
CA ASP A 311 21.32 -18.83 -13.35
C ASP A 311 20.77 -17.91 -12.24
N GLU A 312 20.29 -16.72 -12.61
CA GLU A 312 19.40 -15.93 -11.74
C GLU A 312 17.92 -16.26 -12.03
N PRO A 313 17.16 -16.83 -11.08
CA PRO A 313 15.72 -16.94 -11.21
C PRO A 313 15.08 -15.55 -11.14
N ARG A 314 14.66 -15.03 -12.29
CA ARG A 314 13.96 -13.74 -12.39
C ARG A 314 12.54 -13.85 -11.82
N ALA A 315 12.40 -13.61 -10.51
CA ALA A 315 11.11 -13.35 -9.89
C ALA A 315 10.37 -12.19 -10.59
N ASN A 316 9.04 -12.23 -10.64
CA ASN A 316 8.18 -11.28 -11.36
C ASN A 316 8.36 -9.83 -10.86
N ARG A 317 9.29 -9.07 -11.47
CA ARG A 317 9.53 -7.65 -11.16
C ARG A 317 8.54 -6.77 -11.92
N PHE A 318 7.37 -6.55 -11.33
CA PHE A 318 6.45 -5.50 -11.77
C PHE A 318 7.06 -4.11 -11.52
N LYS A 319 7.03 -3.23 -12.53
CA LYS A 319 7.45 -1.83 -12.48
C LYS A 319 6.24 -0.88 -12.46
N ILE A 320 6.34 0.25 -11.78
CA ILE A 320 5.35 1.35 -11.82
C ILE A 320 6.08 2.68 -11.98
N PHE A 321 5.50 3.61 -12.74
CA PHE A 321 5.95 5.00 -12.82
C PHE A 321 5.38 5.87 -11.69
N ASP A 322 6.22 6.66 -11.04
CA ASP A 322 5.86 7.67 -10.04
C ASP A 322 6.35 9.03 -10.56
N ILE A 323 5.43 9.95 -10.87
CA ILE A 323 5.72 11.15 -11.68
C ILE A 323 5.59 12.42 -10.83
N GLY A 324 6.73 13.04 -10.54
CA GLY A 324 6.81 14.37 -9.93
C GLY A 324 6.97 15.46 -10.99
N VAL A 325 6.22 16.56 -10.85
CA VAL A 325 6.36 17.77 -11.68
C VAL A 325 6.61 18.96 -10.75
N SER A 326 7.67 19.72 -10.99
CA SER A 326 8.01 20.94 -10.22
C SER A 326 8.69 21.97 -11.12
N PRO A 327 8.55 23.28 -10.85
CA PRO A 327 9.37 24.30 -11.50
C PRO A 327 10.87 24.22 -11.16
N GLU A 328 11.26 23.57 -10.05
CA GLU A 328 12.64 23.55 -9.54
C GLU A 328 13.46 22.31 -9.91
N PHE A 329 12.84 21.22 -10.40
CA PHE A 329 13.57 19.98 -10.68
C PHE A 329 14.44 20.06 -11.95
N SER A 330 15.68 19.56 -11.85
CA SER A 330 16.48 19.14 -13.00
C SER A 330 16.04 17.79 -13.53
N HIS A 331 16.24 17.52 -14.82
CA HIS A 331 15.89 16.23 -15.44
C HIS A 331 16.52 15.04 -14.71
N GLN A 332 15.69 14.17 -14.13
CA GLN A 332 16.17 12.90 -13.60
C GLN A 332 15.08 11.84 -13.67
N ALA A 333 15.45 10.68 -14.23
CA ALA A 333 14.78 9.41 -13.95
C ALA A 333 15.70 8.64 -13.02
N GLU A 334 15.20 8.19 -11.87
CA GLU A 334 15.96 7.33 -10.97
C GLU A 334 15.31 5.94 -10.95
N SER A 335 16.06 4.96 -11.45
CA SER A 335 15.84 3.55 -11.13
C SER A 335 16.66 3.20 -9.87
N PRO A 336 16.17 2.35 -8.96
CA PRO A 336 16.90 2.00 -7.74
C PRO A 336 18.26 1.37 -8.07
N VAL A 337 19.34 2.03 -7.64
CA VAL A 337 20.72 1.64 -7.98
C VAL A 337 21.09 0.32 -7.28
N THR A 338 21.34 -0.73 -8.06
CA THR A 338 21.99 -1.94 -7.57
C THR A 338 23.45 -1.63 -7.21
N VAL A 339 23.77 -1.61 -5.92
CA VAL A 339 25.14 -1.35 -5.45
C VAL A 339 26.03 -2.57 -5.69
N SER A 340 26.74 -2.59 -6.82
CA SER A 340 27.80 -3.57 -7.07
C SER A 340 29.03 -3.27 -6.20
N THR A 341 29.39 -4.18 -5.30
CA THR A 341 30.61 -4.10 -4.51
C THR A 341 31.85 -4.19 -5.41
N VAL A 342 32.63 -3.11 -5.47
CA VAL A 342 33.95 -3.09 -6.13
C VAL A 342 34.94 -3.87 -5.28
N SER A 343 35.71 -4.75 -5.90
CA SER A 343 36.75 -5.55 -5.25
C SER A 343 38.08 -4.78 -5.21
N ASP A 344 38.66 -4.61 -4.03
CA ASP A 344 39.88 -3.83 -3.82
C ASP A 344 41.12 -4.51 -4.41
N THR A 345 41.84 -3.79 -5.27
CA THR A 345 43.28 -4.00 -5.50
C THR A 345 44.05 -2.72 -5.16
N PRO A 346 45.18 -2.79 -4.43
CA PRO A 346 45.80 -1.61 -3.85
C PRO A 346 46.64 -0.84 -4.89
N LEU A 347 46.39 0.48 -5.04
CA LEU A 347 47.23 1.37 -5.83
C LEU A 347 47.86 2.50 -5.01
N LYS A 348 48.92 3.09 -5.59
CA LYS A 348 49.89 3.96 -4.89
C LYS A 348 49.31 5.29 -4.38
N LYS A 349 49.84 5.67 -3.22
CA LYS A 349 49.70 6.95 -2.52
C LYS A 349 50.20 8.16 -3.34
N PRO A 350 49.40 9.22 -3.53
CA PRO A 350 49.86 10.56 -3.90
C PRO A 350 50.00 11.50 -2.69
N GLU A 351 50.63 12.66 -2.90
CA GLU A 351 50.97 13.64 -1.86
C GLU A 351 49.76 14.44 -1.31
N ILE A 352 49.89 14.92 -0.07
CA ILE A 352 48.87 15.73 0.63
C ILE A 352 49.25 17.20 0.54
N VAL A 353 48.40 18.03 -0.07
CA VAL A 353 48.50 19.50 -0.03
C VAL A 353 47.63 20.04 1.11
N GLN A 354 48.17 20.96 1.90
CA GLN A 354 47.52 21.50 3.11
C GLN A 354 46.51 22.61 2.80
N PHE A 355 45.28 22.49 3.31
CA PHE A 355 44.30 23.58 3.39
C PHE A 355 43.72 23.71 4.81
N ALA A 356 44.54 24.21 5.75
CA ALA A 356 44.16 24.40 7.16
C ALA A 356 43.59 25.80 7.57
N PRO A 357 43.78 26.93 6.85
CA PRO A 357 43.49 28.26 7.45
C PRO A 357 42.02 28.70 7.40
N VAL A 358 41.16 28.09 6.58
CA VAL A 358 39.79 28.59 6.34
C VAL A 358 38.83 28.29 7.49
N PHE A 359 38.93 27.11 8.11
CA PHE A 359 37.99 26.67 9.16
C PHE A 359 38.14 27.44 10.49
N ILE A 360 39.34 27.94 10.80
CA ILE A 360 39.60 28.68 12.04
C ILE A 360 38.95 30.08 11.99
N GLY A 361 38.93 30.73 10.82
CA GLY A 361 38.32 32.06 10.65
C GLY A 361 36.80 32.06 10.91
N VAL A 362 36.09 31.04 10.43
CA VAL A 362 34.63 30.94 10.60
C VAL A 362 34.24 30.76 12.08
N ALA A 363 34.98 29.95 12.83
CA ALA A 363 34.72 29.70 14.25
C ALA A 363 34.87 30.96 15.11
N ILE A 364 35.85 31.83 14.80
CA ILE A 364 36.10 33.07 15.55
C ILE A 364 34.97 34.10 15.31
N ILE A 365 34.43 34.18 14.08
CA ILE A 365 33.32 35.08 13.75
C ILE A 365 32.04 34.68 14.50
N ILE A 366 31.73 33.39 14.57
CA ILE A 366 30.56 32.87 15.30
C ILE A 366 30.67 33.18 16.81
N LEU A 367 31.86 33.04 17.39
CA LEU A 367 32.12 33.41 18.79
C LEU A 367 31.93 34.91 19.06
N PHE A 368 32.31 35.79 18.13
CA PHE A 368 32.10 37.23 18.27
C PHE A 368 30.63 37.63 18.19
N ILE A 369 29.83 36.98 17.35
CA ILE A 369 28.39 37.27 17.20
C ILE A 369 27.61 36.84 18.46
N PHE A 370 27.95 35.71 19.07
CA PHE A 370 27.32 35.29 20.33
C PHE A 370 27.77 36.12 21.55
N GLY A 371 29.00 36.68 21.52
CA GLY A 371 29.52 37.49 22.63
C GLY A 371 28.84 38.85 22.80
N THR A 372 28.32 39.46 21.72
CA THR A 372 27.73 40.81 21.77
C THR A 372 26.26 40.83 22.19
N MET A 373 25.51 39.73 22.00
CA MET A 373 24.09 39.65 22.35
C MET A 373 23.79 39.56 23.86
N PHE A 374 24.82 39.49 24.72
CA PHE A 374 24.68 39.35 26.17
C PHE A 374 24.94 40.64 26.98
N VAL A 375 25.15 41.80 26.32
CA VAL A 375 25.61 43.04 27.00
C VAL A 375 24.59 44.19 26.97
N SER A 376 23.58 44.16 26.10
CA SER A 376 22.53 45.21 26.03
C SER A 376 21.28 44.80 26.81
N GLY A 377 21.26 45.08 28.11
CA GLY A 377 20.08 44.88 28.94
C GLY A 377 19.13 46.09 28.91
N ASP A 378 17.86 45.83 28.61
CA ASP A 378 16.70 46.55 29.13
C ASP A 378 15.40 45.78 28.78
N TRP A 379 14.26 46.26 29.31
CA TRP A 379 12.84 45.93 29.03
C TRP A 379 12.06 45.37 30.24
N ASP A 380 11.72 46.28 31.16
CA ASP A 380 10.55 46.18 32.03
C ASP A 380 9.34 46.87 31.36
N LEU A 381 8.17 46.22 31.28
CA LEU A 381 6.88 46.90 31.45
C LEU A 381 5.70 45.96 31.77
N PHE A 382 4.97 46.35 32.81
CA PHE A 382 3.69 45.90 33.39
C PHE A 382 2.71 45.01 32.56
N GLY A 383 1.84 44.20 33.20
CA GLY A 383 1.58 44.14 34.65
C GLY A 383 0.46 43.16 35.07
N ALA A 384 0.09 43.24 36.35
CA ALA A 384 -0.77 42.26 37.02
C ALA A 384 -2.29 42.52 36.86
N GLY A 385 -3.08 41.46 36.95
CA GLY A 385 -4.54 41.48 37.09
C GLY A 385 -5.02 40.29 37.94
N ASN A 386 -5.80 40.56 38.98
CA ASN A 386 -6.09 39.64 40.09
C ASN A 386 -7.62 39.49 40.25
N THR A 387 -8.19 38.29 40.38
CA THR A 387 -9.55 38.08 40.98
C THR A 387 -9.86 36.62 41.38
N THR A 388 -9.73 36.34 42.69
CA THR A 388 -10.69 35.66 43.60
C THR A 388 -11.65 34.53 43.14
N ASN A 389 -11.45 33.35 43.76
CA ASN A 389 -12.39 32.55 44.57
C ASN A 389 -13.86 32.30 44.14
N SER A 390 -14.28 31.01 44.13
CA SER A 390 -15.25 30.50 45.12
C SER A 390 -15.33 28.96 45.21
N THR A 391 -15.65 28.50 46.42
CA THR A 391 -15.69 27.12 46.93
C THR A 391 -17.06 26.45 46.72
N THR A 392 -17.13 25.12 46.65
CA THR A 392 -17.90 24.33 47.64
C THR A 392 -17.59 22.83 47.63
N VAL A 393 -17.64 22.22 48.82
CA VAL A 393 -17.51 20.78 49.11
C VAL A 393 -18.77 20.33 49.84
N ILE A 394 -19.30 19.14 49.57
CA ILE A 394 -20.20 18.43 50.49
C ILE A 394 -19.84 16.93 50.53
N ASP A 395 -19.55 16.45 51.74
CA ASP A 395 -19.35 15.03 52.10
C ASP A 395 -20.66 14.35 52.60
N LYS A 396 -20.76 13.03 52.39
CA LYS A 396 -21.19 11.95 53.34
C LYS A 396 -21.59 10.67 52.55
N ASN A 397 -21.14 9.44 52.80
CA ASN A 397 -20.74 8.66 53.99
C ASN A 397 -21.88 7.81 54.63
N ILE A 398 -21.94 6.50 54.29
CA ILE A 398 -22.65 5.38 54.95
C ILE A 398 -21.78 4.11 54.68
N THR A 399 -21.02 3.45 55.59
CA THR A 399 -21.28 2.62 56.81
C THR A 399 -21.80 1.16 56.62
N THR A 400 -20.86 0.21 56.76
CA THR A 400 -20.92 -1.18 57.36
C THR A 400 -21.86 -2.31 56.87
N ALA A 401 -21.25 -3.49 56.61
CA ALA A 401 -21.66 -4.81 57.15
C ALA A 401 -20.49 -5.86 57.16
N LYS A 402 -20.54 -6.84 58.09
CA LYS A 402 -19.64 -8.00 58.37
C LYS A 402 -20.58 -9.15 58.90
N PRO A 403 -20.26 -10.47 59.06
CA PRO A 403 -19.07 -11.32 58.78
C PRO A 403 -19.38 -12.45 57.75
N ALA A 404 -18.80 -13.67 57.66
CA ALA A 404 -17.91 -14.54 58.46
C ALA A 404 -17.30 -15.68 57.56
N ALA A 405 -16.40 -16.59 57.96
CA ALA A 405 -15.21 -16.60 58.84
C ALA A 405 -14.50 -18.00 58.76
N THR A 406 -13.21 -18.11 59.15
CA THR A 406 -12.40 -19.36 59.32
C THR A 406 -12.15 -20.23 58.06
N THR A 407 -10.99 -20.86 57.82
CA THR A 407 -9.94 -21.44 58.71
C THR A 407 -8.50 -21.27 58.16
N ALA A 408 -7.50 -21.43 59.04
CA ALA A 408 -6.10 -21.73 58.70
C ALA A 408 -5.77 -23.17 59.14
N PRO A 409 -4.75 -23.85 58.56
CA PRO A 409 -3.40 -23.81 59.14
C PRO A 409 -2.30 -23.85 58.04
N LYS A 410 -0.98 -23.97 58.26
CA LYS A 410 -0.13 -24.25 59.43
C LYS A 410 1.26 -23.65 59.18
N ALA A 411 1.96 -23.17 60.21
CA ALA A 411 3.32 -22.68 60.08
C ALA A 411 4.36 -23.82 60.06
N THR A 412 5.52 -23.59 59.43
CA THR A 412 6.78 -24.26 59.78
C THR A 412 7.92 -23.23 59.82
N THR A 413 8.50 -23.08 61.01
CA THR A 413 9.60 -22.17 61.34
C THR A 413 10.96 -22.84 61.11
N VAL A 414 11.92 -22.14 60.50
CA VAL A 414 13.36 -22.41 60.70
C VAL A 414 14.10 -21.07 60.84
N LYS A 415 15.01 -20.98 61.80
CA LYS A 415 15.83 -19.82 62.21
C LYS A 415 17.11 -20.36 62.88
N PRO A 416 18.21 -19.61 63.01
CA PRO A 416 19.04 -18.93 62.01
C PRO A 416 20.47 -19.55 61.95
N ALA A 417 21.33 -19.03 61.08
CA ALA A 417 22.78 -18.98 61.32
C ALA A 417 23.25 -17.52 61.22
N ALA A 418 24.27 -17.15 61.99
CA ALA A 418 24.73 -15.77 62.16
C ALA A 418 26.20 -15.58 61.72
N THR A 419 26.77 -14.42 62.05
CA THR A 419 28.15 -13.93 61.75
C THR A 419 28.41 -13.57 60.28
N ALA A 420 29.14 -12.50 59.94
CA ALA A 420 29.93 -11.58 60.78
C ALA A 420 29.89 -10.11 60.26
N VAL A 421 30.22 -9.16 61.15
CA VAL A 421 30.42 -7.74 60.85
C VAL A 421 31.91 -7.40 60.83
N PRO A 422 32.38 -6.60 59.86
CA PRO A 422 33.35 -5.55 60.15
C PRO A 422 32.85 -4.20 59.59
N LYS A 423 32.58 -3.22 60.46
CA LYS A 423 33.54 -2.23 60.99
C LYS A 423 33.50 -0.93 60.17
N ALA A 424 32.72 0.02 60.67
CA ALA A 424 32.60 1.36 60.09
C ALA A 424 33.94 2.11 60.08
N THR A 425 34.19 2.88 59.02
CA THR A 425 35.22 3.91 58.97
C THR A 425 34.55 5.21 58.53
N THR A 426 34.59 6.22 59.38
CA THR A 426 33.81 7.45 59.23
C THR A 426 34.45 8.39 58.20
N ALA A 427 33.79 8.59 57.06
CA ALA A 427 34.20 9.59 56.07
C ALA A 427 33.18 10.73 56.01
N LYS A 428 33.69 11.95 56.07
CA LYS A 428 32.97 13.24 56.06
C LYS A 428 32.23 13.43 54.71
N PRO A 429 30.94 13.83 54.69
CA PRO A 429 30.22 14.02 53.44
C PRO A 429 30.69 15.30 52.73
N THR A 430 31.28 15.13 51.55
CA THR A 430 31.45 16.21 50.57
C THR A 430 30.12 16.45 49.88
N ALA A 431 29.73 17.71 49.69
CA ALA A 431 28.45 18.05 49.07
C ALA A 431 28.42 17.67 47.58
N THR A 432 27.75 16.57 47.24
CA THR A 432 27.40 16.24 45.85
C THR A 432 26.32 17.20 45.38
N ALA A 433 26.58 17.93 44.29
CA ALA A 433 25.61 18.83 43.70
C ALA A 433 24.37 18.06 43.22
N VAL A 434 23.19 18.56 43.59
CA VAL A 434 21.90 18.04 43.10
C VAL A 434 21.84 18.25 41.58
N PRO A 435 21.54 17.21 40.77
CA PRO A 435 21.26 17.40 39.36
C PRO A 435 20.06 18.32 39.22
N LYS A 436 20.28 19.53 38.67
CA LYS A 436 19.20 20.48 38.37
C LYS A 436 18.22 19.79 37.43
N ALA A 437 16.98 19.60 37.88
CA ALA A 437 15.95 18.95 37.08
C ALA A 437 15.76 19.73 35.77
N THR A 438 16.18 19.13 34.66
CA THR A 438 15.89 19.65 33.33
C THR A 438 14.40 19.43 33.08
N THR A 439 13.59 20.46 33.28
CA THR A 439 12.17 20.44 32.95
C THR A 439 12.05 20.21 31.45
N ALA A 440 11.80 18.95 31.05
CA ALA A 440 11.58 18.62 29.67
C ALA A 440 10.37 19.42 29.17
N LYS A 441 10.58 20.17 28.08
CA LYS A 441 9.49 20.76 27.29
C LYS A 441 8.46 19.66 27.04
N PRO A 442 7.14 19.88 27.25
CA PRO A 442 6.16 18.84 26.99
C PRO A 442 6.31 18.36 25.55
N THR A 443 6.69 17.10 25.38
CA THR A 443 6.61 16.42 24.08
C THR A 443 5.15 16.50 23.68
N ALA A 444 4.87 17.14 22.55
CA ALA A 444 3.51 17.21 22.04
C ALA A 444 2.98 15.79 21.91
N THR A 445 1.89 15.48 22.61
CA THR A 445 1.17 14.21 22.42
C THR A 445 0.89 14.10 20.93
N PRO A 446 1.37 13.05 20.23
CA PRO A 446 1.19 12.95 18.79
C PRO A 446 -0.31 12.94 18.52
N THR A 447 -0.76 13.89 17.70
CA THR A 447 -2.14 13.93 17.21
C THR A 447 -2.44 12.58 16.57
N PRO A 448 -3.56 11.89 16.90
CA PRO A 448 -3.89 10.60 16.31
C PRO A 448 -3.83 10.70 14.78
N LYS A 449 -3.10 9.79 14.14
CA LYS A 449 -3.06 9.74 12.68
C LYS A 449 -4.40 9.23 12.17
N SER A 450 -5.22 10.14 11.67
CA SER A 450 -6.44 9.73 10.96
C SER A 450 -6.04 9.12 9.62
N TYR A 451 -6.39 7.85 9.44
CA TYR A 451 -6.22 7.10 8.20
C TYR A 451 -7.59 6.94 7.54
N SER A 452 -7.70 7.18 6.23
CA SER A 452 -8.97 7.05 5.51
C SER A 452 -9.41 5.57 5.40
N SER A 453 -10.69 5.33 5.15
CA SER A 453 -11.22 3.98 4.88
C SER A 453 -10.50 3.32 3.71
N ALA A 454 -10.19 4.10 2.67
CA ALA A 454 -9.39 3.65 1.52
C ALA A 454 -7.95 3.32 1.92
N ASP A 455 -7.31 4.09 2.81
CA ASP A 455 -5.97 3.76 3.32
C ASP A 455 -5.96 2.44 4.08
N ILE A 456 -6.93 2.24 4.97
CA ILE A 456 -7.08 1.03 5.81
C ILE A 456 -7.42 -0.18 4.93
N GLY A 457 -8.36 -0.03 3.98
CA GLY A 457 -8.77 -1.07 3.05
C GLY A 457 -7.62 -1.49 2.13
N ASN A 458 -6.90 -0.53 1.54
CA ASN A 458 -5.71 -0.82 0.73
C ASN A 458 -4.58 -1.43 1.58
N HIS A 459 -4.38 -0.97 2.82
CA HIS A 459 -3.41 -1.58 3.74
C HIS A 459 -3.76 -3.05 4.00
N LEU A 460 -5.03 -3.36 4.33
CA LEU A 460 -5.51 -4.73 4.44
C LEU A 460 -5.26 -5.54 3.15
N MET A 461 -5.47 -4.95 1.98
CA MET A 461 -5.24 -5.61 0.68
C MET A 461 -3.75 -5.90 0.42
N GLU A 462 -2.85 -5.10 0.97
CA GLU A 462 -1.41 -5.32 0.97
C GLU A 462 -1.04 -6.42 1.98
N ILE A 463 -1.47 -6.30 3.24
CA ILE A 463 -0.99 -7.16 4.34
C ILE A 463 -1.67 -8.52 4.48
N ALA A 464 -2.93 -8.70 4.02
CA ALA A 464 -3.62 -9.99 4.12
C ALA A 464 -3.32 -10.91 2.91
N PHE A 465 -3.13 -10.34 1.72
CA PHE A 465 -2.83 -11.12 0.51
C PHE A 465 -1.32 -11.23 0.25
N GLY A 466 -0.58 -10.13 0.45
CA GLY A 466 0.83 -10.07 0.07
C GLY A 466 1.03 -10.30 -1.44
N PRO A 467 2.21 -10.78 -1.85
CA PRO A 467 2.48 -11.14 -3.25
C PRO A 467 1.79 -12.45 -3.68
N ASP A 468 1.71 -13.45 -2.80
CA ASP A 468 1.47 -14.84 -3.22
C ASP A 468 0.09 -15.42 -2.83
N ASN A 469 -0.65 -14.81 -1.89
CA ASN A 469 -1.98 -15.33 -1.52
C ASN A 469 -3.07 -14.73 -2.41
N SER A 470 -3.84 -15.60 -3.07
CA SER A 470 -5.00 -15.21 -3.86
C SER A 470 -6.30 -15.08 -3.04
N LYS A 471 -6.30 -15.59 -1.80
CA LYS A 471 -7.46 -15.70 -0.92
C LYS A 471 -7.11 -15.39 0.53
N ILE A 472 -8.06 -14.86 1.29
CA ILE A 472 -7.99 -14.75 2.74
C ILE A 472 -7.80 -16.14 3.35
N GLN A 473 -6.77 -16.28 4.17
CA GLN A 473 -6.55 -17.45 5.02
C GLN A 473 -6.42 -16.97 6.47
N LYS A 474 -7.40 -17.28 7.32
CA LYS A 474 -7.36 -17.04 8.77
C LYS A 474 -7.79 -18.30 9.53
N PRO A 475 -7.43 -18.44 10.82
CA PRO A 475 -7.89 -19.57 11.64
C PRO A 475 -9.41 -19.67 11.64
N THR A 476 -9.91 -20.90 11.55
CA THR A 476 -11.34 -21.21 11.56
C THR A 476 -11.93 -21.34 12.96
N LYS A 477 -11.09 -21.32 14.00
CA LYS A 477 -11.51 -21.38 15.40
C LYS A 477 -11.82 -19.98 15.93
N ASP A 478 -12.92 -19.84 16.66
CA ASP A 478 -13.30 -18.61 17.37
C ASP A 478 -12.33 -18.29 18.53
N ARG A 479 -11.60 -19.29 19.03
CA ARG A 479 -10.52 -19.13 20.01
C ARG A 479 -9.28 -19.90 19.57
N VAL A 480 -8.14 -19.21 19.56
CA VAL A 480 -6.84 -19.69 19.09
C VAL A 480 -5.84 -19.66 20.25
N ALA A 481 -5.18 -20.78 20.54
CA ALA A 481 -4.15 -20.88 21.57
C ALA A 481 -2.75 -20.62 21.00
N ILE A 482 -1.93 -19.88 21.75
CA ILE A 482 -0.52 -19.62 21.42
C ILE A 482 0.35 -20.37 22.42
N SER A 483 1.40 -21.02 21.93
CA SER A 483 2.44 -21.65 22.74
C SER A 483 3.83 -21.18 22.35
N ILE A 484 4.73 -21.13 23.33
CA ILE A 484 6.10 -20.65 23.16
C ILE A 484 7.09 -21.68 23.72
N SER A 485 8.08 -22.08 22.92
CA SER A 485 9.16 -22.99 23.33
C SER A 485 10.52 -22.53 22.80
N GLY A 486 11.60 -23.15 23.28
CA GLY A 486 12.96 -22.90 22.79
C GLY A 486 13.65 -21.72 23.49
N THR A 487 14.54 -21.03 22.78
CA THR A 487 15.41 -19.95 23.30
C THR A 487 14.73 -18.56 23.33
N TYR A 488 13.57 -18.49 23.99
CA TYR A 488 12.87 -17.24 24.28
C TYR A 488 13.36 -16.60 25.61
N ASN A 489 12.89 -15.39 25.89
CA ASN A 489 13.06 -14.69 27.17
C ASN A 489 11.72 -14.08 27.65
N GLU A 490 11.69 -13.53 28.87
CA GLU A 490 10.46 -12.96 29.47
C GLU A 490 9.91 -11.76 28.68
N ASP A 491 10.76 -10.93 28.06
CA ASP A 491 10.29 -9.79 27.25
C ASP A 491 9.53 -10.28 26.01
N ASP A 492 9.89 -11.45 25.46
CA ASP A 492 9.17 -12.09 24.35
C ASP A 492 7.74 -12.51 24.78
N ILE A 493 7.60 -13.06 26.00
CA ILE A 493 6.29 -13.42 26.57
C ILE A 493 5.43 -12.17 26.80
N VAL A 494 6.01 -11.12 27.39
CA VAL A 494 5.32 -9.83 27.62
C VAL A 494 4.86 -9.22 26.29
N LEU A 495 5.71 -9.26 25.27
CA LEU A 495 5.38 -8.76 23.93
C LEU A 495 4.21 -9.51 23.28
N VAL A 496 4.20 -10.85 23.35
CA VAL A 496 3.10 -11.66 22.79
C VAL A 496 1.82 -11.48 23.59
N ASN A 497 1.88 -11.34 24.92
CA ASN A 497 0.72 -11.02 25.75
C ASN A 497 0.12 -9.64 25.44
N ASN A 498 0.96 -8.64 25.17
CA ASN A 498 0.49 -7.32 24.73
C ASN A 498 -0.23 -7.40 23.38
N LEU A 499 0.31 -8.18 22.42
CA LEU A 499 -0.37 -8.45 21.15
C LEU A 499 -1.70 -9.19 21.35
N ILE A 500 -1.77 -10.18 22.25
CA ILE A 500 -3.00 -10.89 22.60
C ILE A 500 -4.07 -9.93 23.11
N SER A 501 -3.72 -9.01 24.01
CA SER A 501 -4.63 -7.99 24.53
C SER A 501 -5.14 -7.04 23.44
N GLN A 502 -4.25 -6.55 22.56
CA GLN A 502 -4.63 -5.70 21.42
C GLN A 502 -5.53 -6.45 20.44
N PHE A 503 -5.14 -7.63 19.99
CA PHE A 503 -5.94 -8.46 19.08
C PHE A 503 -7.34 -8.75 19.67
N ASN A 504 -7.42 -9.12 20.95
CA ASN A 504 -8.68 -9.38 21.63
C ASN A 504 -9.57 -8.14 21.78
N THR A 505 -8.99 -6.94 21.75
CA THR A 505 -9.74 -5.67 21.79
C THR A 505 -10.36 -5.35 20.41
N TYR A 506 -9.58 -5.51 19.33
CA TYR A 506 -10.01 -5.08 17.97
C TYR A 506 -10.72 -6.18 17.17
N SER A 507 -10.45 -7.46 17.41
CA SER A 507 -11.09 -8.58 16.71
C SER A 507 -12.51 -8.84 17.22
N SER A 508 -13.46 -9.00 16.30
CA SER A 508 -14.87 -9.32 16.62
C SER A 508 -15.23 -10.80 16.47
N THR A 509 -14.55 -11.53 15.57
CA THR A 509 -14.89 -12.94 15.26
C THR A 509 -14.02 -13.97 15.97
N THR A 510 -12.79 -13.61 16.35
CA THR A 510 -11.78 -14.55 16.85
C THR A 510 -11.09 -13.98 18.08
N LYS A 511 -10.74 -14.79 19.07
CA LYS A 511 -9.94 -14.37 20.24
C LYS A 511 -8.70 -15.23 20.38
N LEU A 512 -7.60 -14.61 20.79
CA LEU A 512 -6.42 -15.32 21.28
C LEU A 512 -6.63 -15.70 22.74
N SER A 513 -6.10 -16.85 23.15
CA SER A 513 -6.11 -17.28 24.55
C SER A 513 -5.16 -16.41 25.38
N GLU A 514 -5.64 -15.88 26.51
CA GLU A 514 -4.90 -14.97 27.40
C GLU A 514 -3.76 -15.65 28.17
N ASN A 515 -3.77 -16.98 28.24
CA ASN A 515 -2.68 -17.77 28.80
C ASN A 515 -1.88 -18.39 27.64
N ILE A 516 -0.62 -17.97 27.51
CA ILE A 516 0.35 -18.62 26.63
C ILE A 516 0.79 -19.94 27.27
N ASP A 517 0.77 -21.03 26.51
CA ASP A 517 1.29 -22.32 26.98
C ASP A 517 2.81 -22.38 26.76
N LEU A 518 3.57 -22.66 27.82
CA LEU A 518 5.04 -22.80 27.78
C LEU A 518 5.47 -24.28 27.60
N SER A 519 4.51 -25.18 27.40
CA SER A 519 4.70 -26.63 27.47
C SER A 519 3.70 -27.44 26.62
N GLY A 520 3.53 -27.08 25.34
CA GLY A 520 2.62 -27.83 24.47
C GLY A 520 2.65 -27.42 22.99
N ALA A 521 2.06 -28.28 22.16
CA ALA A 521 1.64 -27.89 20.81
C ALA A 521 0.29 -27.18 20.91
N SER A 522 0.15 -26.04 20.22
CA SER A 522 -1.08 -25.24 20.19
C SER A 522 -1.41 -24.82 18.75
N ASP A 523 -2.46 -24.02 18.57
CA ASP A 523 -2.85 -23.53 17.24
C ASP A 523 -1.79 -22.63 16.59
N ILE A 524 -1.02 -21.90 17.41
CA ILE A 524 0.13 -21.10 16.99
C ILE A 524 1.31 -21.46 17.90
N TRP A 525 2.12 -22.42 17.47
CA TRP A 525 3.33 -22.81 18.18
C TRP A 525 4.53 -22.00 17.68
N LEU A 526 5.01 -21.06 18.50
CA LEU A 526 6.28 -20.36 18.30
C LEU A 526 7.43 -21.16 18.93
N ASN A 527 8.44 -21.52 18.14
CA ASN A 527 9.64 -22.21 18.62
C ASN A 527 10.89 -21.38 18.33
N PHE A 528 11.52 -20.87 19.38
CA PHE A 528 12.70 -20.01 19.26
C PHE A 528 13.96 -20.87 19.10
N LEU A 529 14.71 -20.64 18.03
CA LEU A 529 15.96 -21.33 17.71
C LEU A 529 17.04 -20.35 17.25
N PRO A 530 18.33 -20.62 17.51
CA PRO A 530 19.44 -19.87 16.92
C PRO A 530 19.39 -19.91 15.38
N GLY A 531 19.90 -18.88 14.72
CA GLY A 531 19.82 -18.72 13.25
C GLY A 531 20.48 -19.87 12.49
N ASN A 532 21.60 -20.39 13.01
CA ASN A 532 22.30 -21.55 12.44
C ASN A 532 21.58 -22.91 12.62
N ALA A 533 20.54 -22.97 13.44
CA ALA A 533 19.65 -24.11 13.56
C ALA A 533 18.45 -23.98 12.61
N LEU A 534 17.99 -22.75 12.32
CA LEU A 534 16.94 -22.52 11.31
C LEU A 534 17.37 -22.96 9.91
N THR A 535 18.65 -22.80 9.56
CA THR A 535 19.21 -23.28 8.28
C THR A 535 19.31 -24.80 8.16
N GLN A 536 18.99 -25.56 9.22
CA GLN A 536 18.95 -27.03 9.21
C GLN A 536 17.54 -27.58 8.97
N ILE A 537 16.52 -26.72 9.03
CA ILE A 537 15.15 -27.07 8.64
C ILE A 537 15.13 -27.15 7.12
N LYS A 538 14.64 -28.27 6.58
CA LYS A 538 14.69 -28.52 5.14
C LYS A 538 13.71 -27.61 4.41
N ASP A 539 14.12 -27.10 3.25
CA ASP A 539 13.25 -26.25 2.42
C ASP A 539 11.93 -26.94 2.01
N GLU A 540 11.90 -28.27 1.89
CA GLU A 540 10.68 -29.05 1.58
C GLU A 540 9.61 -29.01 2.69
N GLU A 541 10.00 -28.65 3.92
CA GLU A 541 9.09 -28.55 5.09
C GLU A 541 8.62 -27.09 5.32
N ILE A 542 9.23 -26.11 4.62
CA ILE A 542 8.97 -24.68 4.80
C ILE A 542 7.78 -24.24 3.93
N THR A 543 6.66 -23.89 4.57
CA THR A 543 5.49 -23.33 3.90
C THR A 543 5.56 -21.81 3.74
N TYR A 544 6.32 -21.13 4.61
CA TYR A 544 6.55 -19.68 4.52
C TYR A 544 7.86 -19.27 5.20
N SER A 545 8.57 -18.24 4.72
CA SER A 545 9.69 -17.66 5.47
C SER A 545 9.93 -16.17 5.18
N TYR A 546 10.49 -15.46 6.15
CA TYR A 546 11.11 -14.15 5.95
C TYR A 546 12.61 -14.26 6.22
N LYS A 547 13.43 -13.74 5.31
CA LYS A 547 14.89 -13.73 5.41
C LYS A 547 15.43 -12.33 5.18
N ASN A 548 16.60 -12.03 5.74
CA ASN A 548 17.39 -10.88 5.35
C ASN A 548 17.90 -11.09 3.90
N MET A 549 17.55 -10.21 2.97
CA MET A 549 17.92 -10.36 1.56
C MET A 549 19.44 -10.20 1.30
N GLN A 550 20.19 -9.61 2.24
CA GLN A 550 21.63 -9.38 2.11
C GLN A 550 22.46 -10.54 2.68
N THR A 551 22.05 -11.10 3.82
CA THR A 551 22.80 -12.18 4.49
C THR A 551 22.21 -13.58 4.26
N GLY A 552 20.95 -13.68 3.85
CA GLY A 552 20.21 -14.94 3.76
C GLY A 552 19.64 -15.44 5.10
N ASP A 553 19.95 -14.77 6.22
CA ASP A 553 19.53 -15.21 7.55
C ASP A 553 18.01 -15.16 7.71
N TYR A 554 17.43 -16.23 8.26
CA TYR A 554 16.01 -16.26 8.60
C TYR A 554 15.70 -15.29 9.75
N TYR A 555 14.65 -14.50 9.61
CA TYR A 555 14.02 -13.81 10.73
C TYR A 555 13.03 -14.74 11.44
N PHE A 556 12.16 -15.37 10.65
CA PHE A 556 11.36 -16.52 11.05
C PHE A 556 10.96 -17.35 9.82
N LEU A 557 10.59 -18.60 10.05
CA LEU A 557 10.03 -19.50 9.05
C LEU A 557 8.87 -20.30 9.66
N ARG A 558 8.02 -20.85 8.80
CA ARG A 558 6.84 -21.62 9.17
C ARG A 558 6.81 -22.94 8.40
N THR A 559 6.44 -24.00 9.11
CA THR A 559 6.07 -25.32 8.57
C THR A 559 4.56 -25.53 8.79
N ASP A 560 4.02 -26.69 8.42
CA ASP A 560 2.61 -27.01 8.72
C ASP A 560 2.30 -27.03 10.22
N ASP A 561 3.25 -27.50 11.04
CA ASP A 561 3.06 -27.71 12.49
C ASP A 561 3.50 -26.53 13.37
N LYS A 562 4.49 -25.73 12.95
CA LYS A 562 5.18 -24.76 13.82
C LYS A 562 5.66 -23.52 13.08
N THR A 563 5.85 -22.44 13.84
CA THR A 563 6.58 -21.26 13.39
C THR A 563 7.87 -21.10 14.20
N TYR A 564 9.00 -21.13 13.51
CA TYR A 564 10.32 -21.02 14.12
C TYR A 564 10.83 -19.58 14.03
N VAL A 565 11.21 -18.99 15.16
CA VAL A 565 11.66 -17.59 15.25
C VAL A 565 13.14 -17.54 15.60
N ASN A 566 13.90 -16.66 14.94
CA ASN A 566 15.34 -16.55 15.18
C ASN A 566 15.63 -15.91 16.54
N SER A 567 16.20 -16.70 17.46
CA SER A 567 16.54 -16.26 18.81
C SER A 567 17.80 -15.39 18.89
N ASP A 568 18.58 -15.28 17.82
CA ASP A 568 19.77 -14.43 17.79
C ASP A 568 19.42 -12.95 17.56
N LEU A 569 18.24 -12.65 17.00
CA LEU A 569 17.71 -11.28 16.88
C LEU A 569 17.65 -10.56 18.23
N LYS A 570 17.91 -9.24 18.21
CA LYS A 570 17.97 -8.37 19.39
C LYS A 570 17.13 -7.10 19.21
N GLY A 571 16.79 -6.46 20.33
CA GLY A 571 16.13 -5.15 20.35
C GLY A 571 14.85 -5.08 19.51
N ALA A 572 14.64 -3.95 18.83
CA ALA A 572 13.42 -3.70 18.06
C ALA A 572 13.18 -4.69 16.92
N GLU A 573 14.25 -5.21 16.30
CA GLU A 573 14.15 -6.23 15.25
C GLU A 573 13.58 -7.54 15.79
N ARG A 574 14.05 -7.99 16.96
CA ARG A 574 13.47 -9.15 17.65
C ARG A 574 11.99 -8.96 17.89
N SER A 575 11.60 -7.83 18.48
CA SER A 575 10.19 -7.56 18.79
C SER A 575 9.33 -7.56 17.52
N ARG A 576 9.80 -6.88 16.47
CA ARG A 576 9.13 -6.80 15.18
C ARG A 576 8.85 -8.20 14.60
N TRP A 577 9.87 -9.05 14.55
CA TRP A 577 9.75 -10.36 13.90
C TRP A 577 8.98 -11.40 14.72
N ILE A 578 8.96 -11.29 16.06
CA ILE A 578 8.04 -12.08 16.91
C ILE A 578 6.58 -11.71 16.61
N LEU A 579 6.25 -10.41 16.59
CA LEU A 579 4.88 -9.96 16.29
C LEU A 579 4.45 -10.38 14.87
N ARG A 580 5.34 -10.22 13.89
CA ARG A 580 5.13 -10.67 12.50
C ARG A 580 4.92 -12.19 12.40
N ALA A 581 5.65 -12.99 13.17
CA ALA A 581 5.48 -14.44 13.22
C ALA A 581 4.07 -14.83 13.73
N VAL A 582 3.57 -14.19 14.80
CA VAL A 582 2.20 -14.42 15.28
C VAL A 582 1.17 -13.97 14.23
N LEU A 583 1.34 -12.78 13.64
CA LEU A 583 0.38 -12.21 12.69
C LEU A 583 0.34 -12.97 11.35
N ASN A 584 1.44 -13.58 10.92
CA ASN A 584 1.47 -14.48 9.76
C ASN A 584 0.61 -15.74 9.99
N ASN A 585 0.61 -16.30 11.21
CA ASN A 585 -0.30 -17.38 11.57
C ASN A 585 -1.77 -16.93 11.66
N LEU A 586 -2.01 -15.63 11.85
CA LEU A 586 -3.32 -14.98 11.84
C LEU A 586 -3.72 -14.43 10.46
N GLY A 587 -3.01 -14.81 9.39
CA GLY A 587 -3.43 -14.49 8.02
C GLY A 587 -2.87 -13.20 7.43
N PHE A 588 -1.90 -12.56 8.08
CA PHE A 588 -1.26 -11.34 7.58
C PHE A 588 0.13 -11.66 6.99
N TYR A 589 0.14 -12.17 5.76
CA TYR A 589 1.34 -12.62 5.02
C TYR A 589 2.06 -11.53 4.23
N GLY A 590 1.45 -10.35 4.09
CA GLY A 590 1.93 -9.30 3.21
C GLY A 590 2.82 -8.25 3.87
N GLU A 591 3.13 -7.22 3.10
CA GLU A 591 3.98 -6.09 3.49
C GLU A 591 3.47 -4.83 2.79
N THR A 592 3.73 -3.66 3.39
CA THR A 592 3.39 -2.35 2.81
C THR A 592 4.65 -1.55 2.52
N ALA A 593 4.63 -0.75 1.45
CA ALA A 593 5.66 0.26 1.19
C ALA A 593 5.18 1.69 1.49
N LYS A 594 3.95 1.85 1.99
CA LYS A 594 3.26 3.15 2.10
C LYS A 594 3.26 3.75 3.51
N TYR A 595 3.28 2.93 4.56
CA TYR A 595 3.06 3.39 5.95
C TYR A 595 4.29 3.11 6.85
N PRO A 596 5.27 4.02 6.98
CA PRO A 596 6.49 3.79 7.77
C PRO A 596 6.29 3.55 9.29
N GLY A 597 5.10 3.81 9.83
CA GLY A 597 4.76 3.43 11.21
C GLY A 597 4.36 1.97 11.36
N SER A 598 3.87 1.35 10.28
CA SER A 598 3.33 -0.01 10.29
C SER A 598 4.38 -1.06 10.60
N LEU A 599 4.00 -2.06 11.39
CA LEU A 599 4.78 -3.27 11.63
C LEU A 599 5.11 -4.03 10.31
N PHE A 600 4.26 -3.83 9.30
CA PHE A 600 4.31 -4.47 7.98
C PHE A 600 5.16 -3.70 6.96
N TYR A 601 5.82 -2.59 7.34
CA TYR A 601 6.53 -1.73 6.40
C TYR A 601 7.85 -2.30 5.87
N THR A 602 8.04 -2.40 4.55
CA THR A 602 9.20 -3.06 3.92
C THR A 602 10.55 -2.38 4.18
N GLY A 603 10.58 -1.09 4.49
CA GLY A 603 11.82 -0.35 4.74
C GLY A 603 12.38 -0.49 6.16
N THR A 604 13.45 0.26 6.41
CA THR A 604 14.18 0.32 7.69
C THR A 604 13.32 0.95 8.80
N VAL A 605 12.63 0.11 9.56
CA VAL A 605 11.69 0.52 10.61
C VAL A 605 11.88 -0.30 11.88
N THR A 606 11.98 0.42 13.00
CA THR A 606 12.14 -0.08 14.38
C THR A 606 10.81 -0.28 15.10
N ALA A 607 9.70 -0.49 14.38
CA ALA A 607 8.38 -0.69 14.96
C ALA A 607 8.34 -1.96 15.83
N THR A 608 8.08 -1.77 17.12
CA THR A 608 7.98 -2.84 18.14
C THR A 608 6.54 -3.15 18.55
N GLN A 609 5.56 -2.53 17.88
CA GLN A 609 4.12 -2.66 18.14
C GLN A 609 3.34 -2.39 16.84
N LEU A 610 2.04 -2.69 16.86
CA LEU A 610 1.10 -2.35 15.78
C LEU A 610 0.85 -0.83 15.76
N ASP A 611 0.83 -0.22 14.57
CA ASP A 611 0.37 1.17 14.37
C ASP A 611 -1.17 1.22 14.27
N ASP A 612 -1.76 2.42 14.38
CA ASP A 612 -3.22 2.60 14.31
C ASP A 612 -3.82 2.01 13.01
N ILE A 613 -3.09 2.09 11.88
CA ILE A 613 -3.53 1.50 10.61
C ILE A 613 -3.50 -0.04 10.62
N ASP A 614 -2.54 -0.64 11.33
CA ASP A 614 -2.45 -2.10 11.49
C ASP A 614 -3.61 -2.62 12.34
N LEU A 615 -3.92 -1.91 13.44
CA LEU A 615 -5.05 -2.21 14.33
C LEU A 615 -6.40 -2.09 13.60
N LYS A 616 -6.56 -1.07 12.75
CA LYS A 616 -7.74 -0.88 11.89
C LYS A 616 -7.85 -1.99 10.83
N ALA A 617 -6.76 -2.37 10.17
CA ALA A 617 -6.76 -3.48 9.21
C ALA A 617 -7.07 -4.83 9.90
N LEU A 618 -6.55 -5.05 11.11
CA LEU A 618 -6.88 -6.20 11.96
C LEU A 618 -8.38 -6.25 12.30
N GLN A 619 -8.95 -5.10 12.70
CA GLN A 619 -10.39 -4.96 12.97
C GLN A 619 -11.26 -5.29 11.74
N LEU A 620 -10.82 -4.93 10.52
CA LEU A 620 -11.52 -5.32 9.29
C LEU A 620 -11.39 -6.83 8.98
N MET A 621 -10.16 -7.36 9.02
CA MET A 621 -9.86 -8.78 8.76
C MET A 621 -10.62 -9.73 9.70
N TYR A 622 -10.75 -9.34 10.96
CA TYR A 622 -11.51 -10.06 11.99
C TYR A 622 -12.85 -9.38 12.35
N GLY A 623 -13.39 -8.64 11.37
CA GLY A 623 -14.77 -8.19 11.30
C GLY A 623 -15.70 -9.27 10.77
N LYS A 624 -17.02 -9.05 10.89
CA LYS A 624 -18.04 -9.98 10.36
C LYS A 624 -18.09 -10.08 8.83
N LYS A 625 -17.63 -9.04 8.10
CA LYS A 625 -17.71 -8.96 6.63
C LYS A 625 -16.65 -9.82 5.93
N VAL A 626 -15.42 -9.88 6.44
CA VAL A 626 -14.31 -10.61 5.81
C VAL A 626 -14.31 -12.06 6.30
N THR A 627 -14.48 -13.02 5.39
CA THR A 627 -14.54 -14.45 5.70
C THR A 627 -13.42 -15.23 5.02
N ASN A 628 -13.18 -16.46 5.51
CA ASN A 628 -12.11 -17.31 5.01
C ASN A 628 -12.37 -17.70 3.54
N GLY A 629 -11.33 -17.69 2.70
CA GLY A 629 -11.43 -18.04 1.28
C GLY A 629 -11.88 -16.93 0.33
N MET A 630 -12.29 -15.75 0.82
CA MET A 630 -12.60 -14.59 -0.04
C MET A 630 -11.37 -14.16 -0.85
N THR A 631 -11.55 -13.82 -2.13
CA THR A 631 -10.46 -13.34 -3.00
C THR A 631 -10.18 -11.85 -2.79
N LYS A 632 -9.04 -11.36 -3.30
CA LYS A 632 -8.70 -9.93 -3.26
C LYS A 632 -9.76 -9.04 -3.91
N SER A 633 -10.39 -9.50 -5.01
CA SER A 633 -11.52 -8.79 -5.63
C SER A 633 -12.76 -8.79 -4.74
N THR A 634 -13.15 -9.94 -4.17
CA THR A 634 -14.31 -10.01 -3.26
C THR A 634 -14.13 -9.12 -2.04
N VAL A 635 -12.96 -9.13 -1.39
CA VAL A 635 -12.73 -8.29 -0.21
C VAL A 635 -12.68 -6.80 -0.60
N LYS A 636 -12.13 -6.45 -1.77
CA LYS A 636 -12.17 -5.06 -2.26
C LYS A 636 -13.59 -4.55 -2.50
N THR A 637 -14.57 -5.40 -2.83
CA THR A 637 -15.97 -4.94 -3.01
C THR A 637 -16.76 -4.72 -1.70
N LEU A 638 -16.12 -4.88 -0.54
CA LEU A 638 -16.72 -4.67 0.79
C LEU A 638 -16.45 -3.27 1.39
N PHE A 639 -15.57 -2.50 0.75
CA PHE A 639 -14.94 -1.27 1.25
C PHE A 639 -14.79 -0.23 0.14
#